data_AF-A0A1V5MZL4-F1
#
_entry.id   AF-A0A1V5MZL4-F1
#
_cell.length_a   1.000
_cell.length_b   1.000
_cell.length_c   1.000
_cell.angle_alpha   90.00
_cell.angle_beta   90.00
_cell.angle_gamma   90.00
#
_symmetry.space_group_name_H-M   'P 1'
#
loop_
_entity.id
_entity.type
_entity.pdbx_description
1 polymer ?
#
loop_
_entity_poly.entity_id
_entity_poly.type
_entity_poly.pdbx_seq_one_letter_code
_entity_poly.pdbx_strand_id
1 'polypeptide(L)'
;MDSGTYRIAEVVQTADWYQTYPGSPNFPAWHTVTISPSNGWYYVTDLLFGNHEKIPSNISSEVISGTKFNDLNGNGIRDGGLIQGTDPDAIFIIDISGSTANSFIGTPVGDLNGNGAANTILDAEIAGFIALNQQLIVQGFGNTAHVAIVSFSSSAANLDMDPVAAGVQYYTTPSADKNNNSVLDVVEALKTLSSSGGTDYEKALQAALTAYNNLNTSASNANIIFLSDGEPNYQNYNDDVTAIKATGANVRAFGVGTGATLSTLQQIDTGAQIFTSTNELLNVFSGAGTGTGGSTTFTEPGIGGVTVYLDLDNDGQLDSGEPYQITGTDGSYTFSGLIEGETYVIREVVPNGYAATSGPYTVTVGEDSTLNLNFGNQEQAATQPDLLAKSLSFTGGPIVVPGDKLTLSFIISNVGTETADGPVNMYFYASADSVLDASDTEIGTLVNQKINLDPGEDSKAYTLKKYVIPSNMLPADMTLIAKVEAADTSIPETNLTNNTTTADMDVRWRFGSWDNDGDGVLDRKNVKLTVQDALGVTCTFTMGGAGYGELDGPNFNLMTLNNSTLKSKVAIKTSGGGTTIQDITCDGDLGDLKASTTNLGDSFTSDGTVAKFLMNDAVASGKQIPFSIGSALGAAKPGKIGFHQIKNVTFSSQSAIGSLTFAEWLDDGAADTITAPSIDKLEAKGDQKGGLDGDFMADATITNVSSTLSALTVNGLMNGSVRTAGSIKAVKLVAALDSTITAGISNSVSGLPTSDSQITNSTASIGSVKMGGKKNIQDMTGNAAYGKHSYANTNISAPNMGAITLIGVQRNNSGTDHGLAGDTFKSIKVTQPDKKSYSWDAKNNTWKTSPVETWADFTVNLL
;
A
#
# COMPACT_ATOMS: atom_id res chain seq x y z
N MET A 1 56.83 -61.15 32.64
CA MET A 1 57.31 -60.27 31.56
C MET A 1 58.46 -59.45 32.10
N ASP A 2 59.38 -58.99 31.26
CA ASP A 2 60.48 -58.11 31.69
C ASP A 2 59.94 -56.78 32.24
N SER A 3 60.80 -55.97 32.86
CA SER A 3 60.38 -54.65 33.34
C SER A 3 59.98 -53.75 32.16
N GLY A 4 58.78 -53.18 32.19
CA GLY A 4 58.23 -52.37 31.11
C GLY A 4 56.76 -52.02 31.33
N THR A 5 56.24 -51.15 30.47
CA THR A 5 54.81 -50.80 30.44
C THR A 5 54.10 -51.61 29.37
N TYR A 6 53.05 -52.32 29.76
CA TYR A 6 52.27 -53.22 28.92
C TYR A 6 50.84 -52.70 28.78
N ARG A 7 50.26 -52.90 27.60
CA ARG A 7 48.84 -52.69 27.33
C ARG A 7 48.16 -54.04 27.31
N ILE A 8 47.12 -54.17 28.11
CA ILE A 8 46.32 -55.38 28.21
C ILE A 8 44.96 -55.01 27.66
N ALA A 9 44.65 -55.56 26.49
CA ALA A 9 43.37 -55.41 25.81
C ALA A 9 42.66 -56.76 25.79
N GLU A 10 41.34 -56.75 25.81
CA GLU A 10 40.57 -57.95 25.55
C GLU A 10 40.55 -58.27 24.05
N VAL A 11 40.54 -59.55 23.74
CA VAL A 11 40.23 -60.04 22.39
C VAL A 11 38.75 -60.40 22.38
N VAL A 12 37.95 -59.67 21.59
CA VAL A 12 36.50 -59.89 21.50
C VAL A 12 36.22 -61.32 21.02
N GLN A 13 35.30 -62.01 21.71
CA GLN A 13 35.05 -63.44 21.49
C GLN A 13 34.47 -63.76 20.09
N THR A 14 33.59 -62.90 19.53
CA THR A 14 32.97 -63.03 18.20
C THR A 14 32.65 -61.64 17.59
N ALA A 15 32.21 -61.58 16.32
CA ALA A 15 31.85 -60.30 15.66
C ALA A 15 30.61 -59.59 16.25
N ASP A 16 29.84 -60.34 17.04
CA ASP A 16 28.54 -59.94 17.58
C ASP A 16 28.65 -59.41 19.01
N TRP A 17 29.83 -58.99 19.47
CA TRP A 17 30.02 -58.39 20.79
C TRP A 17 30.84 -57.11 20.66
N TYR A 18 30.62 -56.15 21.57
CA TYR A 18 31.51 -54.99 21.72
C TYR A 18 31.92 -54.79 23.18
N GLN A 19 33.15 -54.34 23.38
CA GLN A 19 33.72 -54.08 24.69
C GLN A 19 33.14 -52.76 25.23
N THR A 20 32.52 -52.82 26.40
CA THR A 20 31.93 -51.67 27.11
C THR A 20 32.86 -51.08 28.16
N TYR A 21 33.87 -51.82 28.61
CA TYR A 21 34.88 -51.31 29.54
C TYR A 21 36.23 -52.03 29.43
N PRO A 22 37.37 -51.32 29.54
CA PRO A 22 37.52 -49.87 29.45
C PRO A 22 37.15 -49.38 28.02
N GLY A 23 36.22 -48.42 27.89
CA GLY A 23 35.71 -47.99 26.59
C GLY A 23 34.62 -46.92 26.67
N SER A 24 35.03 -45.66 26.77
CA SER A 24 34.22 -44.43 26.64
C SER A 24 35.04 -43.42 25.84
N PRO A 25 34.45 -42.37 25.21
CA PRO A 25 35.18 -41.39 24.40
C PRO A 25 36.47 -40.81 25.04
N ASN A 26 36.58 -40.86 26.37
CA ASN A 26 37.69 -40.32 27.14
C ASN A 26 38.70 -41.37 27.68
N PHE A 27 38.54 -42.68 27.40
CA PHE A 27 39.47 -43.72 27.86
C PHE A 27 39.84 -44.72 26.74
N PRO A 28 41.12 -45.09 26.59
CA PRO A 28 41.55 -46.07 25.60
C PRO A 28 41.03 -47.49 25.91
N ALA A 29 40.79 -48.30 24.89
CA ALA A 29 40.15 -49.63 24.97
C ALA A 29 40.95 -50.74 25.69
N TRP A 30 41.97 -50.37 26.47
CA TRP A 30 42.90 -51.29 27.12
C TRP A 30 43.36 -50.76 28.48
N HIS A 31 43.70 -51.67 29.39
CA HIS A 31 44.37 -51.34 30.65
C HIS A 31 45.87 -51.14 30.42
N THR A 32 46.49 -50.20 31.16
CA THR A 32 47.94 -49.98 31.13
C THR A 32 48.55 -50.44 32.44
N VAL A 33 49.51 -51.37 32.36
CA VAL A 33 50.19 -51.96 33.52
C VAL A 33 51.69 -51.73 33.41
N THR A 34 52.31 -51.14 34.42
CA THR A 34 53.77 -50.93 34.45
C THR A 34 54.42 -51.85 35.46
N ILE A 35 55.39 -52.64 35.01
CA ILE A 35 56.18 -53.56 35.84
C ILE A 35 57.58 -52.96 36.01
N SER A 36 57.95 -52.61 37.24
CA SER A 36 59.27 -52.04 37.56
C SER A 36 60.32 -53.13 37.85
N PRO A 37 61.63 -52.88 37.65
CA PRO A 37 62.67 -53.85 37.95
C PRO A 37 62.76 -54.08 39.47
N SER A 38 62.30 -55.24 39.93
CA SER A 38 62.50 -55.69 41.31
C SER A 38 62.62 -57.22 41.35
N ASN A 39 63.35 -57.73 42.33
CA ASN A 39 63.78 -59.13 42.43
C ASN A 39 62.64 -60.09 42.88
N GLY A 40 61.50 -60.11 42.21
CA GLY A 40 60.37 -61.00 42.53
C GLY A 40 59.26 -61.03 41.47
N TRP A 41 58.39 -62.05 41.57
CA TRP A 41 57.21 -62.18 40.71
C TRP A 41 56.12 -61.18 41.14
N TYR A 42 55.66 -60.35 40.20
CA TYR A 42 54.52 -59.45 40.40
C TYR A 42 53.25 -60.07 39.82
N TYR A 43 52.21 -60.15 40.65
CA TYR A 43 50.86 -60.50 40.21
C TYR A 43 50.05 -59.22 40.02
N VAL A 44 49.41 -59.08 38.86
CA VAL A 44 48.45 -58.02 38.59
C VAL A 44 47.10 -58.70 38.47
N THR A 45 46.21 -58.40 39.41
CA THR A 45 44.86 -58.97 39.51
C THR A 45 43.81 -57.87 39.32
N ASP A 46 42.55 -58.26 39.18
CA ASP A 46 41.39 -57.37 39.20
C ASP A 46 41.29 -56.35 38.04
N LEU A 47 41.91 -56.65 36.89
CA LEU A 47 41.66 -55.90 35.66
C LEU A 47 40.31 -56.34 35.06
N LEU A 48 39.31 -55.47 35.18
CA LEU A 48 37.95 -55.74 34.72
C LEU A 48 37.79 -55.36 33.24
N PHE A 49 37.21 -56.28 32.47
CA PHE A 49 36.74 -56.01 31.12
C PHE A 49 35.23 -56.26 31.07
N GLY A 50 34.50 -55.33 30.46
CA GLY A 50 33.06 -55.42 30.25
C GLY A 50 32.76 -55.64 28.78
N ASN A 51 31.85 -56.57 28.48
CA ASN A 51 31.38 -56.84 27.13
C ASN A 51 29.85 -56.79 27.08
N HIS A 52 29.32 -56.39 25.94
CA HIS A 52 27.90 -56.43 25.64
C HIS A 52 27.67 -57.11 24.28
N GLU A 53 26.71 -58.02 24.25
CA GLU A 53 26.29 -58.71 23.02
C GLU A 53 25.60 -57.68 22.11
N LYS A 54 25.99 -57.63 20.85
CA LYS A 54 25.17 -57.02 19.82
C LYS A 54 23.95 -57.91 19.67
N ILE A 55 22.78 -57.34 19.93
CA ILE A 55 21.50 -58.02 19.79
C ILE A 55 21.40 -58.58 18.35
N PRO A 56 21.01 -59.86 18.14
CA PRO A 56 20.77 -60.42 16.82
C PRO A 56 19.79 -59.55 16.01
N SER A 57 19.90 -59.56 14.69
CA SER A 57 19.13 -58.73 13.75
C SER A 57 17.62 -59.03 13.66
N ASN A 58 16.99 -59.52 14.72
CA ASN A 58 15.55 -59.37 14.93
C ASN A 58 15.38 -58.13 15.79
N ILE A 59 15.41 -56.98 15.14
CA ILE A 59 14.78 -55.76 15.65
C ILE A 59 13.35 -56.19 16.00
N SER A 60 12.99 -56.10 17.27
CA SER A 60 11.60 -56.20 17.68
C SER A 60 10.83 -55.18 16.81
N SER A 61 9.90 -55.67 15.98
CA SER A 61 9.09 -54.86 15.05
C SER A 61 8.02 -54.05 15.80
N GLU A 62 7.95 -54.25 17.12
CA GLU A 62 7.03 -53.64 18.04
C GLU A 62 7.29 -52.13 18.18
N VAL A 63 6.30 -51.36 17.75
CA VAL A 63 6.36 -49.91 17.72
C VAL A 63 5.09 -49.35 18.36
N ILE A 64 5.27 -48.47 19.35
CA ILE A 64 4.23 -47.53 19.76
C ILE A 64 4.53 -46.21 19.07
N SER A 65 3.64 -45.77 18.20
CA SER A 65 3.74 -44.50 17.50
C SER A 65 2.45 -43.70 17.67
N GLY A 66 2.48 -42.43 17.28
CA GLY A 66 1.26 -41.63 17.26
C GLY A 66 1.51 -40.19 16.92
N THR A 67 0.46 -39.39 17.03
CA THR A 67 0.50 -37.95 16.78
C THR A 67 -0.05 -37.18 17.98
N LYS A 68 0.69 -36.15 18.41
CA LYS A 68 0.19 -35.09 19.27
C LYS A 68 -0.53 -34.06 18.42
N PHE A 69 -1.76 -33.67 18.76
CA PHE A 69 -2.54 -32.73 17.98
C PHE A 69 -3.27 -31.69 18.85
N ASN A 70 -3.61 -30.56 18.23
CA ASN A 70 -4.44 -29.52 18.80
C ASN A 70 -5.89 -29.92 18.62
N ASP A 71 -6.49 -30.38 19.70
CA ASP A 71 -7.87 -30.84 19.76
C ASP A 71 -8.78 -29.61 19.87
N LEU A 72 -9.26 -29.15 18.72
CA LEU A 72 -9.98 -27.88 18.61
C LEU A 72 -11.39 -28.00 19.19
N ASN A 73 -11.96 -29.19 19.16
CA ASN A 73 -13.34 -29.44 19.61
C ASN A 73 -13.42 -30.08 21.01
N GLY A 74 -12.29 -30.55 21.56
CA GLY A 74 -12.15 -31.12 22.90
C GLY A 74 -12.59 -32.58 23.03
N ASN A 75 -12.71 -33.32 21.93
CA ASN A 75 -13.25 -34.69 21.92
C ASN A 75 -12.19 -35.79 22.15
N GLY A 76 -10.91 -35.45 22.19
CA GLY A 76 -9.80 -36.38 22.39
C GLY A 76 -9.43 -37.24 21.16
N ILE A 77 -9.98 -36.94 19.98
CA ILE A 77 -9.81 -37.68 18.73
C ILE A 77 -9.35 -36.73 17.63
N ARG A 78 -8.32 -37.11 16.87
CA ARG A 78 -7.82 -36.25 15.79
C ARG A 78 -8.74 -36.29 14.58
N ASP A 79 -9.52 -35.23 14.37
CA ASP A 79 -10.48 -35.14 13.28
C ASP A 79 -9.79 -35.12 11.90
N GLY A 80 -10.26 -36.01 11.01
CA GLY A 80 -9.90 -36.07 9.60
C GLY A 80 -11.01 -35.48 8.72
N GLY A 81 -10.67 -34.99 7.52
CA GLY A 81 -11.67 -34.37 6.64
C GLY A 81 -12.81 -35.29 6.15
N LEU A 82 -12.67 -36.63 6.22
CA LEU A 82 -13.64 -37.59 5.64
C LEU A 82 -14.78 -37.97 6.60
N ILE A 83 -14.49 -38.21 7.88
CA ILE A 83 -15.47 -38.57 8.93
C ILE A 83 -15.26 -37.63 10.12
N GLN A 84 -16.35 -37.08 10.66
CA GLN A 84 -16.39 -36.11 11.74
C GLN A 84 -17.41 -36.54 12.82
N GLY A 85 -17.19 -36.10 14.05
CA GLY A 85 -18.12 -36.29 15.16
C GLY A 85 -17.59 -37.18 16.28
N THR A 86 -18.19 -37.07 17.46
CA THR A 86 -17.75 -37.78 18.68
C THR A 86 -18.22 -39.23 18.75
N ASP A 87 -19.29 -39.56 18.01
CA ASP A 87 -19.75 -40.92 17.74
C ASP A 87 -20.29 -40.94 16.30
N PRO A 88 -19.40 -41.08 15.30
CA PRO A 88 -19.71 -40.75 13.92
C PRO A 88 -20.59 -41.82 13.28
N ASP A 89 -21.82 -41.46 12.93
CA ASP A 89 -22.70 -42.29 12.10
C ASP A 89 -22.40 -42.02 10.62
N ALA A 90 -22.39 -43.06 9.80
CA ALA A 90 -21.99 -42.97 8.40
C ALA A 90 -23.04 -43.57 7.43
N ILE A 91 -23.36 -42.82 6.39
CA ILE A 91 -24.20 -43.25 5.28
C ILE A 91 -23.32 -43.39 4.04
N PHE A 92 -23.13 -44.63 3.58
CA PHE A 92 -22.38 -44.95 2.38
C PHE A 92 -23.32 -44.96 1.18
N ILE A 93 -23.14 -44.02 0.26
CA ILE A 93 -23.92 -43.95 -0.97
C ILE A 93 -23.02 -44.43 -2.11
N ILE A 94 -23.43 -45.51 -2.76
CA ILE A 94 -22.64 -46.19 -3.80
C ILE A 94 -23.43 -46.24 -5.11
N ASP A 95 -22.83 -45.72 -6.18
CA ASP A 95 -23.34 -45.89 -7.53
C ASP A 95 -23.17 -47.37 -7.93
N ILE A 96 -24.24 -47.95 -8.43
CA ILE A 96 -24.27 -49.29 -9.01
C ILE A 96 -24.78 -49.21 -10.45
N SER A 97 -24.63 -48.06 -11.11
CA SER A 97 -24.99 -47.84 -12.51
C SER A 97 -24.22 -48.79 -13.43
N GLY A 98 -24.72 -49.01 -14.65
CA GLY A 98 -24.07 -49.91 -15.61
C GLY A 98 -22.62 -49.52 -15.97
N SER A 99 -22.22 -48.25 -15.80
CA SER A 99 -20.85 -47.78 -16.05
C SER A 99 -19.85 -48.33 -15.03
N THR A 100 -20.30 -48.61 -13.79
CA THR A 100 -19.44 -49.17 -12.73
C THR A 100 -18.89 -50.56 -13.05
N ALA A 101 -19.44 -51.24 -14.07
CA ALA A 101 -18.94 -52.53 -14.59
C ALA A 101 -17.61 -52.40 -15.36
N ASN A 102 -17.17 -51.18 -15.69
CA ASN A 102 -15.92 -50.95 -16.39
C ASN A 102 -14.71 -51.30 -15.50
N SER A 103 -13.60 -51.72 -16.11
CA SER A 103 -12.36 -51.99 -15.38
C SER A 103 -11.78 -50.70 -14.77
N PHE A 104 -11.24 -50.81 -13.55
CA PHE A 104 -10.56 -49.73 -12.85
C PHE A 104 -9.07 -50.02 -12.68
N ILE A 105 -8.24 -48.98 -12.83
CA ILE A 105 -6.78 -49.12 -12.79
C ILE A 105 -6.26 -49.00 -11.35
N GLY A 106 -5.11 -49.59 -11.05
CA GLY A 106 -4.48 -49.53 -9.72
C GLY A 106 -4.23 -50.92 -9.13
N THR A 107 -4.00 -50.98 -7.81
CA THR A 107 -3.86 -52.25 -7.09
C THR A 107 -5.10 -53.13 -7.30
N PRO A 108 -4.94 -54.37 -7.79
CA PRO A 108 -6.07 -55.28 -7.96
C PRO A 108 -6.77 -55.61 -6.64
N VAL A 109 -8.09 -55.48 -6.60
CA VAL A 109 -8.95 -55.82 -5.46
C VAL A 109 -9.72 -57.14 -5.65
N GLY A 110 -9.69 -57.70 -6.87
CA GLY A 110 -10.41 -58.92 -7.22
C GLY A 110 -11.87 -58.68 -7.59
N ASP A 111 -12.65 -59.77 -7.63
CA ASP A 111 -14.11 -59.77 -7.79
C ASP A 111 -14.71 -59.83 -6.39
N LEU A 112 -15.17 -58.68 -5.87
CA LEU A 112 -15.63 -58.57 -4.48
C LEU A 112 -17.12 -58.93 -4.33
N ASN A 113 -17.93 -58.69 -5.36
CA ASN A 113 -19.36 -58.98 -5.35
C ASN A 113 -19.75 -60.34 -5.97
N GLY A 114 -18.76 -61.10 -6.45
CA GLY A 114 -18.97 -62.46 -6.96
C GLY A 114 -19.76 -62.52 -8.26
N ASN A 115 -19.75 -61.44 -9.05
CA ASN A 115 -20.51 -61.37 -10.30
C ASN A 115 -19.76 -61.95 -11.52
N GLY A 116 -18.49 -62.34 -11.35
CA GLY A 116 -17.63 -62.92 -12.37
C GLY A 116 -16.74 -61.92 -13.11
N ALA A 117 -16.84 -60.61 -12.83
CA ALA A 117 -15.96 -59.56 -13.33
C ALA A 117 -15.09 -59.02 -12.17
N ALA A 118 -13.77 -59.01 -12.34
CA ALA A 118 -12.83 -58.59 -11.30
C ALA A 118 -12.23 -57.22 -11.61
N ASN A 119 -11.91 -56.46 -10.56
CA ASN A 119 -11.27 -55.14 -10.63
C ASN A 119 -12.08 -54.13 -11.45
N THR A 120 -13.40 -54.18 -11.31
CA THR A 120 -14.31 -53.16 -11.84
C THR A 120 -14.28 -51.90 -10.97
N ILE A 121 -14.88 -50.81 -11.46
CA ILE A 121 -15.08 -49.60 -10.65
C ILE A 121 -15.92 -49.94 -9.42
N LEU A 122 -16.98 -50.74 -9.59
CA LEU A 122 -17.81 -51.20 -8.47
C LEU A 122 -17.00 -52.01 -7.43
N ASP A 123 -16.08 -52.88 -7.87
CA ASP A 123 -15.19 -53.61 -6.94
C ASP A 123 -14.30 -52.64 -6.15
N ALA A 124 -13.80 -51.58 -6.79
CA ALA A 124 -12.97 -50.60 -6.12
C ALA A 124 -13.77 -49.75 -5.12
N GLU A 125 -14.98 -49.33 -5.48
CA GLU A 125 -15.90 -48.62 -4.58
C GLU A 125 -16.28 -49.46 -3.36
N ILE A 126 -16.59 -50.74 -3.56
CA ILE A 126 -16.81 -51.71 -2.47
C ILE A 126 -15.56 -51.81 -1.58
N ALA A 127 -14.37 -51.94 -2.17
CA ALA A 127 -13.12 -51.99 -1.41
C ALA A 127 -12.88 -50.71 -0.58
N GLY A 128 -13.21 -49.55 -1.14
CA GLY A 128 -13.15 -48.26 -0.46
C GLY A 128 -14.05 -48.21 0.78
N PHE A 129 -15.32 -48.57 0.64
CA PHE A 129 -16.24 -48.58 1.79
C PHE A 129 -15.92 -49.66 2.82
N ILE A 130 -15.38 -50.81 2.42
CA ILE A 130 -14.84 -51.80 3.37
C ILE A 130 -13.68 -51.20 4.17
N ALA A 131 -12.75 -50.50 3.51
CA ALA A 131 -11.62 -49.84 4.18
C ALA A 131 -12.08 -48.74 5.16
N LEU A 132 -13.09 -47.96 4.78
CA LEU A 132 -13.67 -46.92 5.64
C LEU A 132 -14.40 -47.51 6.85
N ASN A 133 -15.15 -48.60 6.67
CA ASN A 133 -15.74 -49.34 7.79
C ASN A 133 -14.67 -49.87 8.74
N GLN A 134 -13.58 -50.41 8.20
CA GLN A 134 -12.44 -50.86 9.01
C GLN A 134 -11.80 -49.70 9.78
N GLN A 135 -11.74 -48.51 9.20
CA GLN A 135 -11.25 -47.32 9.90
C GLN A 135 -12.13 -46.94 11.09
N LEU A 136 -13.46 -46.96 10.95
CA LEU A 136 -14.36 -46.73 12.08
C LEU A 136 -14.10 -47.73 13.22
N ILE A 137 -13.83 -49.00 12.90
CA ILE A 137 -13.47 -50.02 13.90
C ILE A 137 -12.13 -49.69 14.57
N VAL A 138 -11.10 -49.40 13.78
CA VAL A 138 -9.75 -49.08 14.28
C VAL A 138 -9.75 -47.81 15.15
N GLN A 139 -10.62 -46.86 14.85
CA GLN A 139 -10.82 -45.63 15.62
C GLN A 139 -11.64 -45.84 16.90
N GLY A 140 -12.08 -47.08 17.18
CA GLY A 140 -12.81 -47.43 18.40
C GLY A 140 -14.33 -47.32 18.28
N PHE A 141 -14.87 -46.95 17.12
CA PHE A 141 -16.31 -46.77 16.89
C PHE A 141 -17.03 -48.05 16.48
N GLY A 142 -16.35 -49.20 16.49
CA GLY A 142 -16.89 -50.47 15.98
C GLY A 142 -18.25 -50.86 16.57
N ASN A 143 -18.51 -50.51 17.83
CA ASN A 143 -19.74 -50.84 18.56
C ASN A 143 -20.64 -49.62 18.84
N THR A 144 -20.22 -48.40 18.51
CA THR A 144 -20.93 -47.17 18.88
C THR A 144 -21.51 -46.45 17.67
N ALA A 145 -20.73 -46.37 16.59
CA ALA A 145 -21.20 -45.82 15.33
C ALA A 145 -22.24 -46.73 14.67
N HIS A 146 -23.09 -46.12 13.85
CA HIS A 146 -24.00 -46.81 12.95
C HIS A 146 -23.61 -46.58 11.49
N VAL A 147 -23.69 -47.63 10.69
CA VAL A 147 -23.42 -47.61 9.25
C VAL A 147 -24.68 -48.00 8.49
N ALA A 148 -25.10 -47.13 7.58
CA ALA A 148 -26.17 -47.36 6.61
C ALA A 148 -25.60 -47.39 5.18
N ILE A 149 -26.22 -48.17 4.29
CA ILE A 149 -25.80 -48.24 2.88
C ILE A 149 -26.97 -47.92 1.96
N VAL A 150 -26.74 -47.01 1.03
CA VAL A 150 -27.64 -46.65 -0.06
C VAL A 150 -26.97 -47.02 -1.38
N SER A 151 -27.55 -47.96 -2.12
CA SER A 151 -27.13 -48.23 -3.50
C SER A 151 -28.05 -47.53 -4.48
N PHE A 152 -27.53 -47.00 -5.58
CA PHE A 152 -28.36 -46.36 -6.60
C PHE A 152 -27.93 -46.67 -8.04
N SER A 153 -28.91 -46.69 -8.93
CA SER A 153 -28.73 -46.63 -10.38
C SER A 153 -29.82 -45.72 -10.98
N SER A 154 -30.72 -46.25 -11.83
CA SER A 154 -31.95 -45.55 -12.23
C SER A 154 -33.00 -45.47 -11.10
N SER A 155 -32.72 -46.14 -9.98
CA SER A 155 -33.49 -46.11 -8.73
C SER A 155 -32.53 -46.30 -7.56
N ALA A 156 -32.91 -45.90 -6.35
CA ALA A 156 -32.09 -46.10 -5.16
C ALA A 156 -32.79 -46.98 -4.11
N ALA A 157 -32.01 -47.70 -3.32
CA ALA A 157 -32.48 -48.55 -2.24
C ALA A 157 -31.58 -48.42 -1.01
N ASN A 158 -32.21 -48.38 0.17
CA ASN A 158 -31.53 -48.61 1.44
C ASN A 158 -31.35 -50.12 1.60
N LEU A 159 -30.11 -50.58 1.79
CA LEU A 159 -29.85 -52.01 1.98
C LEU A 159 -30.29 -52.47 3.36
N ASP A 160 -30.61 -53.76 3.44
CA ASP A 160 -30.84 -54.42 4.71
C ASP A 160 -29.50 -54.75 5.38
N MET A 161 -29.25 -54.13 6.53
CA MET A 161 -28.00 -54.23 7.28
C MET A 161 -28.04 -55.31 8.38
N ASP A 162 -29.07 -56.16 8.38
CA ASP A 162 -29.22 -57.26 9.34
C ASP A 162 -29.64 -58.56 8.63
N PRO A 163 -28.70 -59.49 8.34
CA PRO A 163 -29.01 -60.68 7.55
C PRO A 163 -29.91 -61.71 8.25
N VAL A 164 -30.23 -61.53 9.54
CA VAL A 164 -31.06 -62.47 10.32
C VAL A 164 -32.45 -61.95 10.63
N ALA A 165 -32.65 -60.63 10.62
CA ALA A 165 -33.92 -60.02 10.96
C ALA A 165 -34.83 -59.87 9.72
N ALA A 166 -36.14 -60.00 9.91
CA ALA A 166 -37.09 -59.79 8.81
C ALA A 166 -37.37 -58.29 8.62
N GLY A 167 -37.32 -57.79 7.38
CA GLY A 167 -37.59 -56.40 7.06
C GLY A 167 -36.44 -55.77 6.29
N VAL A 168 -36.37 -54.43 6.32
CA VAL A 168 -35.15 -53.69 5.93
C VAL A 168 -34.66 -52.99 7.19
N GLN A 169 -33.44 -53.30 7.60
CA GLN A 169 -32.80 -52.73 8.77
C GLN A 169 -31.83 -51.68 8.26
N TYR A 170 -32.13 -50.42 8.51
CA TYR A 170 -31.45 -49.30 7.86
C TYR A 170 -29.97 -49.15 8.25
N TYR A 171 -29.54 -49.73 9.37
CA TYR A 171 -28.18 -49.61 9.84
C TYR A 171 -27.75 -50.81 10.71
N THR A 172 -26.45 -50.94 10.88
CA THR A 172 -25.80 -51.85 11.84
C THR A 172 -24.54 -51.18 12.41
N THR A 173 -23.87 -51.77 13.39
CA THR A 173 -22.59 -51.23 13.88
C THR A 173 -21.43 -51.74 13.01
N PRO A 174 -20.31 -50.99 12.86
CA PRO A 174 -19.22 -51.40 11.98
C PRO A 174 -18.66 -52.81 12.25
N SER A 175 -18.65 -53.25 13.52
CA SER A 175 -18.16 -54.59 13.91
C SER A 175 -19.25 -55.65 14.07
N ALA A 176 -20.48 -55.40 13.64
CA ALA A 176 -21.57 -56.38 13.74
C ALA A 176 -21.35 -57.57 12.79
N ASP A 177 -21.54 -58.77 13.32
CA ASP A 177 -21.66 -60.05 12.61
C ASP A 177 -22.84 -60.81 13.26
N LYS A 178 -24.07 -60.46 12.86
CA LYS A 178 -25.27 -60.95 13.55
C LYS A 178 -25.59 -62.40 13.22
N ASN A 179 -25.15 -62.90 12.06
CA ASN A 179 -25.33 -64.30 11.66
C ASN A 179 -24.18 -65.22 12.12
N ASN A 180 -23.11 -64.67 12.71
CA ASN A 180 -21.91 -65.34 13.22
C ASN A 180 -21.17 -66.16 12.14
N ASN A 181 -21.10 -65.65 10.90
CA ASN A 181 -20.39 -66.32 9.80
C ASN A 181 -18.93 -65.85 9.65
N SER A 182 -18.45 -65.00 10.56
CA SER A 182 -17.12 -64.36 10.55
C SER A 182 -16.91 -63.34 9.42
N VAL A 183 -17.98 -62.84 8.82
CA VAL A 183 -18.01 -61.71 7.90
C VAL A 183 -18.89 -60.63 8.52
N LEU A 184 -18.42 -59.38 8.48
CA LEU A 184 -19.18 -58.27 9.05
C LEU A 184 -20.43 -58.00 8.21
N ASP A 185 -21.56 -57.69 8.85
CA ASP A 185 -22.85 -57.44 8.17
C ASP A 185 -22.72 -56.31 7.12
N VAL A 186 -21.94 -55.27 7.41
CA VAL A 186 -21.62 -54.17 6.46
C VAL A 186 -20.92 -54.70 5.20
N VAL A 187 -19.96 -55.62 5.39
CA VAL A 187 -19.19 -56.23 4.29
C VAL A 187 -20.09 -57.17 3.48
N GLU A 188 -20.97 -57.93 4.13
CA GLU A 188 -21.96 -58.75 3.43
C GLU A 188 -22.87 -57.91 2.55
N ALA A 189 -23.46 -56.85 3.10
CA ALA A 189 -24.36 -55.96 2.36
C ALA A 189 -23.67 -55.34 1.13
N LEU A 190 -22.45 -54.81 1.27
CA LEU A 190 -21.67 -54.27 0.15
C LEU A 190 -21.39 -55.31 -0.94
N LYS A 191 -21.07 -56.55 -0.57
CA LYS A 191 -20.76 -57.62 -1.52
C LYS A 191 -21.99 -58.17 -2.26
N THR A 192 -23.21 -57.81 -1.86
CA THR A 192 -24.42 -58.17 -2.62
C THR A 192 -24.66 -57.30 -3.84
N LEU A 193 -23.94 -56.18 -3.96
CA LEU A 193 -24.19 -55.16 -4.98
C LEU A 193 -23.79 -55.60 -6.37
N SER A 194 -24.59 -55.24 -7.38
CA SER A 194 -24.32 -55.54 -8.78
C SER A 194 -24.67 -54.36 -9.67
N SER A 195 -23.88 -54.16 -10.73
CA SER A 195 -24.05 -53.05 -11.66
C SER A 195 -25.29 -53.23 -12.53
N SER A 196 -26.09 -52.17 -12.68
CA SER A 196 -27.34 -52.15 -13.42
C SER A 196 -27.78 -50.72 -13.75
N GLY A 197 -28.67 -50.52 -14.73
CA GLY A 197 -29.34 -49.22 -14.93
C GLY A 197 -28.44 -48.04 -15.30
N GLY A 198 -28.98 -46.82 -15.14
CA GLY A 198 -28.29 -45.52 -15.32
C GLY A 198 -27.84 -44.92 -13.99
N THR A 199 -27.48 -43.63 -13.98
CA THR A 199 -26.95 -42.88 -12.83
C THR A 199 -27.96 -41.79 -12.42
N ASP A 200 -28.67 -41.97 -11.30
CA ASP A 200 -29.70 -41.01 -10.83
C ASP A 200 -29.40 -40.50 -9.40
N TYR A 201 -28.80 -39.31 -9.32
CA TYR A 201 -28.38 -38.68 -8.06
C TYR A 201 -29.56 -38.24 -7.20
N GLU A 202 -30.67 -37.83 -7.80
CA GLU A 202 -31.88 -37.44 -7.06
C GLU A 202 -32.34 -38.62 -6.21
N LYS A 203 -32.47 -39.81 -6.82
CA LYS A 203 -32.93 -41.00 -6.10
C LYS A 203 -31.96 -41.38 -4.99
N ALA A 204 -30.66 -41.29 -5.26
CA ALA A 204 -29.62 -41.55 -4.27
C ALA A 204 -29.74 -40.64 -3.05
N LEU A 205 -29.88 -39.32 -3.25
CA LEU A 205 -29.94 -38.33 -2.18
C LEU A 205 -31.27 -38.42 -1.41
N GLN A 206 -32.40 -38.71 -2.07
CA GLN A 206 -33.68 -38.99 -1.40
C GLN A 206 -33.61 -40.23 -0.49
N ALA A 207 -32.96 -41.30 -0.97
CA ALA A 207 -32.74 -42.50 -0.17
C ALA A 207 -31.77 -42.24 0.99
N ALA A 208 -30.74 -41.41 0.79
CA ALA A 208 -29.83 -40.98 1.86
C ALA A 208 -30.51 -40.18 2.95
N LEU A 209 -31.42 -39.26 2.60
CA LEU A 209 -32.23 -38.54 3.59
C LEU A 209 -33.15 -39.50 4.37
N THR A 210 -33.63 -40.56 3.71
CA THR A 210 -34.39 -41.63 4.38
C THR A 210 -33.51 -42.40 5.37
N ALA A 211 -32.30 -42.81 4.99
CA ALA A 211 -31.34 -43.44 5.91
C ALA A 211 -31.03 -42.52 7.11
N TYR A 212 -30.69 -41.25 6.85
CA TYR A 212 -30.39 -40.26 7.87
C TYR A 212 -31.48 -40.15 8.93
N ASN A 213 -32.74 -40.06 8.50
CA ASN A 213 -33.88 -39.97 9.42
C ASN A 213 -34.09 -41.24 10.26
N ASN A 214 -33.65 -42.41 9.79
CA ASN A 214 -33.76 -43.67 10.53
C ASN A 214 -32.59 -43.93 11.49
N LEU A 215 -31.43 -43.30 11.26
CA LEU A 215 -30.28 -43.38 12.17
C LEU A 215 -30.55 -42.68 13.52
N ASN A 216 -31.46 -41.70 13.55
CA ASN A 216 -31.70 -40.83 14.72
C ASN A 216 -30.41 -40.18 15.27
N THR A 217 -29.46 -39.90 14.38
CA THR A 217 -28.16 -39.32 14.70
C THR A 217 -28.25 -37.81 15.03
N SER A 218 -27.24 -37.29 15.70
CA SER A 218 -27.09 -35.84 15.91
C SER A 218 -26.38 -35.20 14.71
N ALA A 219 -26.69 -33.93 14.42
CA ALA A 219 -26.16 -33.24 13.24
C ALA A 219 -24.62 -33.26 13.17
N SER A 220 -23.94 -33.11 14.31
CA SER A 220 -22.46 -33.11 14.41
C SER A 220 -21.82 -34.50 14.24
N ASN A 221 -22.61 -35.57 14.25
CA ASN A 221 -22.12 -36.95 14.15
C ASN A 221 -22.45 -37.60 12.80
N ALA A 222 -23.30 -36.97 11.99
CA ALA A 222 -23.75 -37.55 10.74
C ALA A 222 -22.75 -37.32 9.61
N ASN A 223 -22.37 -38.38 8.92
CA ASN A 223 -21.46 -38.36 7.78
C ASN A 223 -22.12 -39.00 6.56
N ILE A 224 -22.11 -38.29 5.42
CA ILE A 224 -22.73 -38.75 4.17
C ILE A 224 -21.65 -38.79 3.10
N ILE A 225 -21.30 -40.00 2.67
CA ILE A 225 -20.19 -40.24 1.76
C ILE A 225 -20.74 -40.77 0.43
N PHE A 226 -20.59 -39.97 -0.63
CA PHE A 226 -21.18 -40.21 -1.93
C PHE A 226 -20.13 -40.60 -2.97
N LEU A 227 -20.25 -41.80 -3.56
CA LEU A 227 -19.43 -42.27 -4.68
C LEU A 227 -20.25 -42.39 -5.96
N SER A 228 -19.67 -41.95 -7.08
CA SER A 228 -20.23 -42.16 -8.42
C SER A 228 -19.16 -42.22 -9.50
N ASP A 229 -19.37 -43.05 -10.51
CA ASP A 229 -18.47 -43.20 -11.66
C ASP A 229 -18.93 -42.47 -12.92
N GLY A 230 -20.08 -41.78 -12.86
CA GLY A 230 -20.78 -41.29 -14.04
C GLY A 230 -21.45 -39.92 -13.87
N GLU A 231 -21.86 -39.34 -14.99
CA GLU A 231 -22.71 -38.15 -15.04
C GLU A 231 -24.17 -38.53 -14.70
N PRO A 232 -24.86 -37.79 -13.81
CA PRO A 232 -26.26 -38.05 -13.53
C PRO A 232 -27.13 -37.86 -14.79
N ASN A 233 -28.03 -38.80 -15.04
CA ASN A 233 -28.99 -38.72 -16.16
C ASN A 233 -29.97 -37.56 -16.02
N TYR A 234 -30.17 -37.05 -14.81
CA TYR A 234 -31.04 -35.92 -14.48
C TYR A 234 -30.35 -34.97 -13.49
N GLN A 235 -30.39 -33.66 -13.75
CA GLN A 235 -29.73 -32.64 -12.91
C GLN A 235 -30.71 -31.87 -12.00
N ASN A 236 -31.72 -32.55 -11.44
CA ASN A 236 -32.77 -31.93 -10.62
C ASN A 236 -32.58 -32.05 -9.10
N TYR A 237 -31.44 -32.56 -8.63
CA TYR A 237 -31.20 -32.96 -7.23
C TYR A 237 -30.72 -31.85 -6.27
N ASN A 238 -30.78 -30.58 -6.68
CA ASN A 238 -30.24 -29.47 -5.88
C ASN A 238 -31.06 -29.18 -4.62
N ASP A 239 -32.36 -29.42 -4.65
CA ASP A 239 -33.23 -29.33 -3.49
C ASP A 239 -32.92 -30.43 -2.47
N ASP A 240 -32.66 -31.66 -2.92
CA ASP A 240 -32.21 -32.76 -2.06
C ASP A 240 -30.83 -32.47 -1.44
N VAL A 241 -29.88 -31.93 -2.21
CA VAL A 241 -28.59 -31.46 -1.67
C VAL A 241 -28.78 -30.39 -0.60
N THR A 242 -29.70 -29.44 -0.84
CA THR A 242 -30.02 -28.39 0.14
C THR A 242 -30.63 -28.98 1.40
N ALA A 243 -31.53 -29.95 1.26
CA ALA A 243 -32.17 -30.64 2.38
C ALA A 243 -31.14 -31.43 3.22
N ILE A 244 -30.23 -32.13 2.57
CA ILE A 244 -29.13 -32.85 3.24
C ILE A 244 -28.18 -31.88 3.94
N LYS A 245 -27.73 -30.81 3.29
CA LYS A 245 -26.85 -29.81 3.94
C LYS A 245 -27.52 -29.12 5.12
N ALA A 246 -28.84 -28.92 5.06
CA ALA A 246 -29.60 -28.33 6.15
C ALA A 246 -29.70 -29.23 7.40
N THR A 247 -29.39 -30.53 7.29
CA THR A 247 -29.31 -31.40 8.48
C THR A 247 -28.08 -31.10 9.34
N GLY A 248 -27.07 -30.43 8.79
CA GLY A 248 -25.78 -30.18 9.43
C GLY A 248 -24.80 -31.35 9.34
N ALA A 249 -25.14 -32.42 8.62
CA ALA A 249 -24.25 -33.55 8.37
C ALA A 249 -22.99 -33.13 7.60
N ASN A 250 -21.87 -33.79 7.86
CA ASN A 250 -20.68 -33.73 7.04
C ASN A 250 -20.92 -34.49 5.72
N VAL A 251 -20.99 -33.76 4.60
CA VAL A 251 -21.28 -34.32 3.27
C VAL A 251 -20.03 -34.29 2.41
N ARG A 252 -19.59 -35.47 1.96
CA ARG A 252 -18.44 -35.62 1.07
C ARG A 252 -18.82 -36.38 -0.19
N ALA A 253 -18.40 -35.88 -1.35
CA ALA A 253 -18.68 -36.53 -2.64
C ALA A 253 -17.38 -36.79 -3.42
N PHE A 254 -17.29 -37.95 -4.05
CA PHE A 254 -16.13 -38.34 -4.84
C PHE A 254 -16.55 -39.02 -6.14
N GLY A 255 -15.79 -38.77 -7.19
CA GLY A 255 -15.87 -39.49 -8.43
C GLY A 255 -14.93 -40.69 -8.44
N VAL A 256 -15.33 -41.81 -9.01
CA VAL A 256 -14.45 -42.99 -9.16
C VAL A 256 -14.35 -43.34 -10.64
N GLY A 257 -13.15 -43.23 -11.20
CA GLY A 257 -12.94 -43.44 -12.64
C GLY A 257 -13.16 -42.18 -13.47
N THR A 258 -12.65 -42.24 -14.70
CA THR A 258 -12.65 -41.10 -15.63
C THR A 258 -14.03 -40.81 -16.23
N GLY A 259 -15.03 -41.65 -15.96
CA GLY A 259 -16.41 -41.41 -16.36
C GLY A 259 -17.14 -40.40 -15.47
N ALA A 260 -16.61 -40.14 -14.26
CA ALA A 260 -17.24 -39.26 -13.29
C ALA A 260 -17.13 -37.80 -13.72
N THR A 261 -18.18 -37.01 -13.44
CA THR A 261 -18.17 -35.58 -13.73
C THR A 261 -17.97 -34.77 -12.45
N LEU A 262 -16.84 -34.08 -12.38
CA LEU A 262 -16.46 -33.30 -11.21
C LEU A 262 -17.47 -32.18 -10.90
N SER A 263 -17.98 -31.48 -11.91
CA SER A 263 -18.87 -30.33 -11.70
C SER A 263 -20.23 -30.69 -11.10
N THR A 264 -20.75 -31.90 -11.36
CA THR A 264 -22.03 -32.35 -10.80
C THR A 264 -21.84 -32.84 -9.36
N LEU A 265 -20.73 -33.52 -9.08
CA LEU A 265 -20.32 -33.88 -7.72
C LEU A 265 -20.03 -32.64 -6.86
N GLN A 266 -19.45 -31.59 -7.45
CA GLN A 266 -19.16 -30.32 -6.75
C GLN A 266 -20.40 -29.56 -6.30
N GLN A 267 -21.58 -29.87 -6.87
CA GLN A 267 -22.84 -29.34 -6.37
C GLN A 267 -23.22 -29.99 -5.03
N ILE A 268 -22.90 -31.29 -4.86
CA ILE A 268 -23.11 -32.04 -3.62
C ILE A 268 -22.07 -31.61 -2.57
N ASP A 269 -20.78 -31.69 -2.89
CA ASP A 269 -19.66 -31.28 -2.04
C ASP A 269 -18.70 -30.41 -2.84
N THR A 270 -18.55 -29.14 -2.48
CA THR A 270 -17.65 -28.21 -3.19
C THR A 270 -16.18 -28.68 -3.22
N GLY A 271 -15.78 -29.53 -2.26
CA GLY A 271 -14.47 -30.16 -2.17
C GLY A 271 -14.38 -31.53 -2.85
N ALA A 272 -15.36 -31.90 -3.70
CA ALA A 272 -15.34 -33.16 -4.43
C ALA A 272 -14.12 -33.29 -5.33
N GLN A 273 -13.67 -34.53 -5.52
CA GLN A 273 -12.53 -34.90 -6.37
C GLN A 273 -12.81 -36.21 -7.11
N ILE A 274 -12.03 -36.52 -8.13
CA ILE A 274 -12.12 -37.78 -8.88
C ILE A 274 -10.90 -38.64 -8.58
N PHE A 275 -11.12 -39.87 -8.13
CA PHE A 275 -10.11 -40.90 -8.04
C PHE A 275 -9.96 -41.60 -9.38
N THR A 276 -8.73 -41.66 -9.87
CA THR A 276 -8.40 -42.29 -11.15
C THR A 276 -7.82 -43.69 -10.97
N SER A 277 -7.49 -44.08 -9.73
CA SER A 277 -7.02 -45.43 -9.42
C SER A 277 -7.48 -45.95 -8.06
N THR A 278 -7.48 -47.28 -7.89
CA THR A 278 -7.77 -47.94 -6.60
C THR A 278 -6.85 -47.46 -5.48
N ASN A 279 -5.59 -47.15 -5.80
CA ASN A 279 -4.63 -46.65 -4.83
C ASN A 279 -5.06 -45.29 -4.25
N GLU A 280 -5.51 -44.37 -5.11
CA GLU A 280 -5.97 -43.05 -4.68
C GLU A 280 -7.22 -43.16 -3.80
N LEU A 281 -8.19 -43.99 -4.21
CA LEU A 281 -9.40 -44.26 -3.44
C LEU A 281 -9.08 -44.87 -2.07
N LEU A 282 -8.30 -45.95 -2.03
CA LEU A 282 -7.95 -46.64 -0.78
C LEU A 282 -7.08 -45.77 0.14
N ASN A 283 -6.20 -44.92 -0.39
CA ASN A 283 -5.41 -44.01 0.45
C ASN A 283 -6.29 -43.03 1.24
N VAL A 284 -7.39 -42.57 0.66
CA VAL A 284 -8.34 -41.67 1.35
C VAL A 284 -9.23 -42.44 2.32
N PHE A 285 -9.74 -43.60 1.90
CA PHE A 285 -10.72 -44.36 2.69
C PHE A 285 -10.08 -45.23 3.79
N SER A 286 -8.76 -45.47 3.75
CA SER A 286 -8.02 -46.22 4.79
C SER A 286 -7.34 -45.34 5.85
N GLY A 287 -7.57 -44.02 5.85
CA GLY A 287 -6.99 -43.12 6.88
C GLY A 287 -5.48 -42.89 6.80
N ALA A 288 -4.79 -43.43 5.78
CA ALA A 288 -3.33 -43.37 5.61
C ALA A 288 -2.81 -42.04 5.00
N GLY A 289 -3.52 -40.93 5.21
CA GLY A 289 -3.41 -39.65 4.50
C GLY A 289 -1.99 -39.21 4.09
N THR A 290 -1.59 -39.56 2.87
CA THR A 290 -0.40 -39.03 2.17
C THR A 290 -0.69 -38.62 0.72
N GLY A 291 -1.97 -38.63 0.31
CA GLY A 291 -2.40 -38.29 -1.05
C GLY A 291 -2.21 -36.80 -1.38
N THR A 292 -1.48 -36.51 -2.44
CA THR A 292 -1.23 -35.15 -2.94
C THR A 292 -2.45 -34.67 -3.73
N GLY A 293 -3.43 -34.07 -3.06
CA GLY A 293 -4.63 -33.55 -3.73
C GLY A 293 -5.68 -33.05 -2.75
N GLY A 294 -5.73 -31.73 -2.56
CA GLY A 294 -6.66 -30.93 -1.74
C GLY A 294 -7.98 -31.57 -1.28
N SER A 295 -7.94 -32.34 -0.18
CA SER A 295 -8.90 -32.38 0.94
C SER A 295 -8.62 -33.61 1.82
N THR A 296 -7.40 -33.73 2.35
CA THR A 296 -6.98 -34.84 3.24
C THR A 296 -6.02 -34.42 4.36
N THR A 297 -5.91 -33.12 4.67
CA THR A 297 -5.25 -32.69 5.91
C THR A 297 -6.20 -32.95 7.07
N PHE A 298 -5.72 -33.60 8.14
CA PHE A 298 -6.42 -33.56 9.42
C PHE A 298 -6.79 -32.10 9.72
N THR A 299 -8.05 -31.86 10.07
CA THR A 299 -8.54 -30.50 10.39
C THR A 299 -7.93 -30.00 11.70
N GLU A 300 -7.38 -30.93 12.49
CA GLU A 300 -6.67 -30.68 13.73
C GLU A 300 -5.15 -30.81 13.54
N PRO A 301 -4.41 -29.69 13.66
CA PRO A 301 -2.98 -29.66 13.37
C PRO A 301 -2.20 -30.43 14.44
N GLY A 302 -1.05 -30.99 14.04
CA GLY A 302 -0.13 -31.59 15.00
C GLY A 302 0.54 -30.54 15.90
N ILE A 303 0.86 -30.90 17.14
CA ILE A 303 1.64 -30.05 18.05
C ILE A 303 3.05 -30.63 18.19
N GLY A 304 4.04 -29.93 17.66
CA GLY A 304 5.44 -30.27 17.83
C GLY A 304 6.04 -29.77 19.15
N GLY A 305 7.13 -30.41 19.57
CA GLY A 305 7.89 -30.01 20.76
C GLY A 305 7.31 -30.48 22.10
N VAL A 306 6.30 -31.35 22.10
CA VAL A 306 5.70 -31.92 23.32
C VAL A 306 6.44 -33.20 23.70
N THR A 307 6.76 -33.35 24.99
CA THR A 307 7.40 -34.56 25.51
C THR A 307 6.36 -35.64 25.78
N VAL A 308 6.49 -36.79 25.13
CA VAL A 308 5.73 -38.03 25.40
C VAL A 308 6.70 -39.03 26.03
N TYR A 309 6.31 -39.75 27.07
CA TYR A 309 7.19 -40.64 27.83
C TYR A 309 6.53 -41.94 28.26
N LEU A 310 7.34 -43.00 28.41
CA LEU A 310 6.93 -44.26 29.01
C LEU A 310 7.14 -44.16 30.53
N ASP A 311 6.04 -44.08 31.25
CA ASP A 311 5.99 -44.02 32.71
C ASP A 311 6.19 -45.43 33.27
N LEU A 312 7.42 -45.77 33.62
CA LEU A 312 7.84 -47.13 33.96
C LEU A 312 7.50 -47.51 35.40
N ASP A 313 7.35 -46.53 36.29
CA ASP A 313 6.97 -46.75 37.69
C ASP A 313 5.53 -46.31 38.02
N ASN A 314 4.83 -45.74 37.04
CA ASN A 314 3.44 -45.31 37.06
C ASN A 314 3.13 -44.21 38.09
N ASP A 315 4.06 -43.28 38.29
CA ASP A 315 3.91 -42.16 39.23
C ASP A 315 3.29 -40.89 38.60
N GLY A 316 3.19 -40.85 37.28
CA GLY A 316 2.61 -39.75 36.52
C GLY A 316 3.52 -38.52 36.36
N GLN A 317 4.81 -38.63 36.64
CA GLN A 317 5.84 -37.64 36.37
C GLN A 317 6.90 -38.23 35.43
N LEU A 318 7.57 -37.37 34.65
CA LEU A 318 8.72 -37.81 33.86
C LEU A 318 9.97 -37.83 34.74
N ASP A 319 10.53 -39.02 34.94
CA ASP A 319 11.68 -39.26 35.80
C ASP A 319 13.00 -39.53 35.07
N SER A 320 14.10 -39.38 35.80
CA SER A 320 15.45 -39.62 35.26
C SER A 320 15.69 -41.10 35.00
N GLY A 321 15.61 -41.51 33.73
CA GLY A 321 15.83 -42.89 33.27
C GLY A 321 14.67 -43.45 32.47
N GLU A 322 13.55 -42.75 32.43
CA GLU A 322 12.40 -43.11 31.62
C GLU A 322 12.59 -42.77 30.15
N PRO A 323 12.24 -43.69 29.22
CA PRO A 323 12.26 -43.39 27.80
C PRO A 323 11.25 -42.31 27.44
N TYR A 324 11.67 -41.31 26.68
CA TYR A 324 10.79 -40.27 26.15
C TYR A 324 11.11 -39.93 24.69
N GLN A 325 10.14 -39.29 24.05
CA GLN A 325 10.24 -38.72 22.71
C GLN A 325 9.74 -37.29 22.73
N ILE A 326 10.28 -36.46 21.85
CA ILE A 326 9.77 -35.10 21.59
C ILE A 326 9.04 -35.16 20.26
N THR A 327 7.80 -34.68 20.24
CA THR A 327 6.98 -34.73 19.02
C THR A 327 7.59 -33.88 17.90
N GLY A 328 7.59 -34.41 16.68
CA GLY A 328 8.00 -33.70 15.47
C GLY A 328 7.07 -32.51 15.17
N THR A 329 7.43 -31.65 14.22
CA THR A 329 6.64 -30.44 13.87
C THR A 329 5.21 -30.76 13.42
N ASP A 330 4.97 -31.97 12.93
CA ASP A 330 3.68 -32.50 12.53
C ASP A 330 2.95 -33.27 13.66
N GLY A 331 3.51 -33.24 14.87
CA GLY A 331 3.02 -33.93 16.06
C GLY A 331 3.50 -35.37 16.21
N SER A 332 4.23 -35.94 15.24
CA SER A 332 4.58 -37.36 15.25
C SER A 332 5.54 -37.75 16.39
N TYR A 333 5.37 -38.94 16.96
CA TYR A 333 6.31 -39.54 17.91
C TYR A 333 6.39 -41.07 17.73
N THR A 334 7.49 -41.70 18.17
CA THR A 334 7.69 -43.15 18.02
C THR A 334 8.61 -43.73 19.09
N PHE A 335 8.14 -44.77 19.77
CA PHE A 335 8.93 -45.67 20.63
C PHE A 335 9.16 -46.99 19.89
N SER A 336 10.41 -47.44 19.86
CA SER A 336 10.84 -48.69 19.23
C SER A 336 11.71 -49.49 20.20
N GLY A 337 11.95 -50.78 19.90
CA GLY A 337 12.70 -51.66 20.79
C GLY A 337 11.90 -52.06 22.04
N LEU A 338 10.57 -52.12 21.92
CA LEU A 338 9.68 -52.55 22.98
C LEU A 338 9.74 -54.07 23.15
N ILE A 339 9.55 -54.53 24.38
CA ILE A 339 9.60 -55.95 24.71
C ILE A 339 8.20 -56.54 24.48
N GLU A 340 8.16 -57.59 23.68
CA GLU A 340 6.94 -58.37 23.43
C GLU A 340 6.36 -58.91 24.76
N GLY A 341 5.05 -58.80 24.92
CA GLY A 341 4.31 -59.27 26.10
C GLY A 341 4.33 -58.30 27.29
N GLU A 342 5.14 -57.23 27.24
CA GLU A 342 5.19 -56.23 28.31
C GLU A 342 4.08 -55.19 28.19
N THR A 343 3.71 -54.62 29.34
CA THR A 343 2.70 -53.55 29.44
C THR A 343 3.37 -52.22 29.74
N TYR A 344 3.06 -51.20 28.93
CA TYR A 344 3.60 -49.85 29.05
C TYR A 344 2.51 -48.85 29.39
N VAL A 345 2.79 -47.93 30.32
CA VAL A 345 2.00 -46.72 30.55
C VAL A 345 2.68 -45.58 29.80
N ILE A 346 1.94 -44.88 28.95
CA ILE A 346 2.47 -43.78 28.14
C ILE A 346 1.71 -42.50 28.41
N ARG A 347 2.45 -41.41 28.60
CA ARG A 347 1.95 -40.11 29.05
C ARG A 347 2.58 -38.97 28.26
N GLU A 348 1.99 -37.78 28.37
CA GLU A 348 2.60 -36.54 27.91
C GLU A 348 2.91 -35.60 29.08
N VAL A 349 3.85 -34.69 28.86
CA VAL A 349 3.97 -33.47 29.66
C VAL A 349 3.07 -32.41 29.03
N VAL A 350 1.93 -32.14 29.65
CA VAL A 350 0.93 -31.18 29.13
C VAL A 350 1.55 -29.77 29.03
N PRO A 351 1.58 -29.15 27.84
CA PRO A 351 2.08 -27.79 27.66
C PRO A 351 1.29 -26.75 28.44
N ASN A 352 1.95 -25.67 28.87
CA ASN A 352 1.27 -24.59 29.58
C ASN A 352 0.21 -23.91 28.68
N GLY A 353 -0.96 -23.60 29.25
CA GLY A 353 -2.09 -23.04 28.50
C GLY A 353 -2.93 -24.08 27.74
N TYR A 354 -2.65 -25.38 27.91
CA TYR A 354 -3.43 -26.46 27.32
C TYR A 354 -3.99 -27.40 28.41
N ALA A 355 -5.13 -28.02 28.10
CA ALA A 355 -5.67 -29.14 28.86
C ALA A 355 -5.58 -30.42 28.01
N ALA A 356 -5.11 -31.52 28.62
CA ALA A 356 -5.13 -32.83 27.97
C ALA A 356 -6.57 -33.33 27.80
N THR A 357 -6.90 -33.74 26.58
CA THR A 357 -8.21 -34.27 26.20
C THR A 357 -8.16 -35.75 25.81
N SER A 358 -6.96 -36.31 25.60
CA SER A 358 -6.75 -37.75 25.44
C SER A 358 -5.51 -38.25 26.19
N GLY A 359 -5.41 -39.57 26.35
CA GLY A 359 -4.42 -40.21 27.21
C GLY A 359 -4.69 -39.98 28.72
N PRO A 360 -3.84 -40.50 29.61
CA PRO A 360 -2.73 -41.43 29.33
C PRO A 360 -3.22 -42.79 28.82
N TYR A 361 -2.33 -43.57 28.20
CA TYR A 361 -2.67 -44.92 27.69
C TYR A 361 -1.92 -46.01 28.45
N THR A 362 -2.55 -47.17 28.60
CA THR A 362 -1.91 -48.39 29.10
C THR A 362 -2.11 -49.49 28.08
N VAL A 363 -1.02 -50.01 27.52
CA VAL A 363 -1.07 -50.96 26.41
C VAL A 363 -0.12 -52.13 26.64
N THR A 364 -0.57 -53.35 26.30
CA THR A 364 0.28 -54.53 26.25
C THR A 364 0.71 -54.75 24.80
N VAL A 365 2.02 -54.84 24.58
CA VAL A 365 2.62 -55.00 23.25
C VAL A 365 2.60 -56.49 22.88
N GLY A 366 2.03 -56.84 21.73
CA GLY A 366 2.02 -58.22 21.20
C GLY A 366 3.03 -58.42 20.07
N GLU A 367 3.23 -59.68 19.64
CA GLU A 367 4.10 -60.05 18.50
C GLU A 367 3.72 -59.23 17.26
N ASP A 368 4.69 -58.55 16.64
CA ASP A 368 4.51 -57.70 15.44
C ASP A 368 3.50 -56.53 15.61
N SER A 369 3.31 -56.01 16.83
CA SER A 369 2.35 -54.94 17.07
C SER A 369 2.86 -53.55 16.68
N THR A 370 2.13 -52.88 15.77
CA THR A 370 2.24 -51.43 15.52
C THR A 370 1.03 -50.72 16.12
N LEU A 371 1.22 -50.07 17.28
CA LEU A 371 0.17 -49.33 17.97
C LEU A 371 0.23 -47.85 17.57
N ASN A 372 -0.93 -47.25 17.32
CA ASN A 372 -1.09 -45.83 16.99
C ASN A 372 -1.90 -45.12 18.09
N LEU A 373 -1.22 -44.39 18.97
CA LEU A 373 -1.81 -43.74 20.15
C LEU A 373 -1.69 -42.22 20.03
N ASN A 374 -2.78 -41.50 19.80
CA ASN A 374 -2.72 -40.05 19.60
C ASN A 374 -2.97 -39.27 20.90
N PHE A 375 -2.26 -38.16 21.13
CA PHE A 375 -2.47 -37.30 22.29
C PHE A 375 -3.13 -35.97 21.85
N GLY A 376 -4.35 -35.70 22.30
CA GLY A 376 -5.09 -34.45 22.05
C GLY A 376 -4.91 -33.46 23.19
N ASN A 377 -4.67 -32.19 22.87
CA ASN A 377 -4.72 -31.08 23.84
C ASN A 377 -5.61 -29.97 23.30
N GLN A 378 -6.50 -29.46 24.14
CA GLN A 378 -7.28 -28.25 23.85
C GLN A 378 -6.62 -27.03 24.47
N GLU A 379 -6.45 -25.98 23.69
CA GLU A 379 -5.97 -24.68 24.18
C GLU A 379 -7.01 -24.07 25.16
N GLN A 380 -6.58 -23.72 26.37
CA GLN A 380 -7.42 -23.01 27.33
C GLN A 380 -7.35 -21.51 27.08
N ALA A 381 -8.51 -20.85 27.02
CA ALA A 381 -8.58 -19.39 26.98
C ALA A 381 -7.92 -18.80 28.24
N ALA A 382 -6.96 -17.89 28.05
CA ALA A 382 -6.30 -17.21 29.16
C ALA A 382 -7.31 -16.37 29.97
N THR A 383 -7.44 -16.64 31.27
CA THR A 383 -8.28 -15.85 32.18
C THR A 383 -7.54 -14.60 32.66
N GLN A 384 -7.41 -13.59 31.79
CA GLN A 384 -6.72 -12.33 32.12
C GLN A 384 -7.43 -11.12 31.47
N PRO A 385 -7.20 -9.90 31.98
CA PRO A 385 -7.50 -8.67 31.24
C PRO A 385 -6.75 -8.63 29.89
N ASP A 386 -7.33 -7.99 28.88
CA ASP A 386 -6.68 -7.77 27.58
C ASP A 386 -7.07 -6.37 27.09
N LEU A 387 -6.09 -5.48 26.98
CA LEU A 387 -6.32 -4.10 26.55
C LEU A 387 -6.38 -4.06 25.02
N LEU A 388 -7.41 -3.40 24.51
CA LEU A 388 -7.55 -3.10 23.09
C LEU A 388 -7.48 -1.60 22.90
N ALA A 389 -6.57 -1.14 22.05
CA ALA A 389 -6.61 0.21 21.50
C ALA A 389 -7.79 0.30 20.53
N LYS A 390 -8.97 0.72 21.01
CA LYS A 390 -10.22 0.61 20.24
C LYS A 390 -10.35 1.66 19.15
N SER A 391 -10.11 2.93 19.46
CA SER A 391 -10.24 3.99 18.45
C SER A 391 -9.41 5.21 18.78
N LEU A 392 -8.86 5.81 17.73
CA LEU A 392 -8.14 7.08 17.77
C LEU A 392 -8.80 8.06 16.80
N SER A 393 -9.00 9.29 17.26
CA SER A 393 -9.50 10.38 16.44
C SER A 393 -8.87 11.69 16.87
N PHE A 394 -8.93 12.72 16.04
CA PHE A 394 -8.42 14.03 16.39
C PHE A 394 -9.22 15.17 15.73
N THR A 395 -9.12 16.36 16.31
CA THR A 395 -9.79 17.55 15.77
C THR A 395 -9.06 18.07 14.53
N GLY A 396 -9.79 18.38 13.46
CA GLY A 396 -9.23 19.03 12.25
C GLY A 396 -9.44 18.24 10.97
N GLY A 397 -9.89 16.98 11.07
CA GLY A 397 -10.00 16.06 9.94
C GLY A 397 -8.64 15.53 9.50
N PRO A 398 -8.58 14.62 8.51
CA PRO A 398 -7.35 13.94 8.12
C PRO A 398 -6.27 14.91 7.65
N ILE A 399 -6.64 16.02 6.99
CA ILE A 399 -5.67 17.01 6.50
C ILE A 399 -5.35 18.05 7.58
N VAL A 400 -4.11 18.05 8.05
CA VAL A 400 -3.57 19.00 9.03
C VAL A 400 -2.45 19.84 8.43
N VAL A 401 -2.27 21.04 8.96
CA VAL A 401 -1.22 21.96 8.51
C VAL A 401 -0.33 22.39 9.66
N PRO A 402 0.96 22.71 9.41
CA PRO A 402 1.84 23.31 10.40
C PRO A 402 1.20 24.51 11.13
N GLY A 403 1.22 24.46 12.46
CA GLY A 403 0.59 25.43 13.36
C GLY A 403 -0.83 25.08 13.82
N ASP A 404 -1.48 24.07 13.23
CA ASP A 404 -2.76 23.55 13.74
C ASP A 404 -2.61 23.06 15.18
N LYS A 405 -3.70 23.21 15.95
CA LYS A 405 -3.80 22.74 17.34
C LYS A 405 -4.73 21.54 17.39
N LEU A 406 -4.16 20.36 17.58
CA LEU A 406 -4.91 19.12 17.64
C LEU A 406 -5.34 18.80 19.07
N THR A 407 -6.52 18.22 19.19
CA THR A 407 -6.95 17.44 20.36
C THR A 407 -7.15 16.01 19.88
N LEU A 408 -6.34 15.10 20.40
CA LEU A 408 -6.43 13.67 20.11
C LEU A 408 -7.36 13.04 21.14
N SER A 409 -8.20 12.11 20.71
CA SER A 409 -9.20 11.39 21.52
C SER A 409 -8.99 9.90 21.31
N PHE A 410 -8.71 9.18 22.40
CA PHE A 410 -8.35 7.77 22.38
C PHE A 410 -9.23 6.97 23.34
N ILE A 411 -9.79 5.86 22.85
CA ILE A 411 -10.64 4.94 23.61
C ILE A 411 -9.93 3.59 23.70
N ILE A 412 -9.89 3.06 24.92
CA ILE A 412 -9.36 1.73 25.24
C ILE A 412 -10.54 0.84 25.60
N SER A 413 -10.48 -0.44 25.26
CA SER A 413 -11.45 -1.43 25.72
C SER A 413 -10.76 -2.58 26.43
N ASN A 414 -11.50 -3.26 27.29
CA ASN A 414 -11.06 -4.55 27.80
C ASN A 414 -11.75 -5.66 26.99
N VAL A 415 -10.98 -6.41 26.20
CA VAL A 415 -11.48 -7.57 25.42
C VAL A 415 -11.13 -8.91 26.09
N GLY A 416 -10.50 -8.86 27.26
CA GLY A 416 -10.19 -10.03 28.07
C GLY A 416 -11.40 -10.52 28.86
N THR A 417 -11.17 -11.52 29.71
CA THR A 417 -12.24 -12.18 30.48
C THR A 417 -12.31 -11.74 31.94
N GLU A 418 -11.35 -10.95 32.41
CA GLU A 418 -11.31 -10.39 33.77
C GLU A 418 -11.26 -8.85 33.73
N THR A 419 -11.68 -8.19 34.80
CA THR A 419 -11.67 -6.71 34.92
C THR A 419 -10.26 -6.15 34.86
N ALA A 420 -10.02 -5.17 33.98
CA ALA A 420 -8.78 -4.40 33.91
C ALA A 420 -8.83 -3.23 34.92
N ASP A 421 -8.17 -3.36 36.07
CA ASP A 421 -8.13 -2.32 37.13
C ASP A 421 -6.70 -1.92 37.47
N GLY A 422 -6.30 -0.70 37.07
CA GLY A 422 -4.93 -0.24 37.24
C GLY A 422 -4.59 1.03 36.43
N PRO A 423 -3.36 1.55 36.57
CA PRO A 423 -2.89 2.66 35.76
C PRO A 423 -2.39 2.18 34.39
N VAL A 424 -2.71 2.93 33.33
CA VAL A 424 -2.17 2.75 31.98
C VAL A 424 -1.42 4.01 31.52
N ASN A 425 -0.45 3.80 30.64
CA ASN A 425 0.22 4.84 29.87
C ASN A 425 -0.27 4.80 28.43
N MET A 426 -0.47 5.97 27.83
CA MET A 426 -0.83 6.10 26.43
C MET A 426 0.20 6.94 25.70
N TYR A 427 0.64 6.46 24.56
CA TYR A 427 1.66 7.09 23.73
C TYR A 427 1.07 7.41 22.36
N PHE A 428 1.42 8.57 21.81
CA PHE A 428 0.93 9.04 20.52
C PHE A 428 2.13 9.34 19.61
N TYR A 429 2.09 8.83 18.39
CA TYR A 429 3.18 8.94 17.42
C TYR A 429 2.66 9.38 16.06
N ALA A 430 3.45 10.15 15.32
CA ALA A 430 3.29 10.36 13.89
C ALA A 430 4.25 9.42 13.15
N SER A 431 3.69 8.56 12.30
CA SER A 431 4.40 7.56 11.52
C SER A 431 4.24 7.83 10.02
N ALA A 432 5.29 7.59 9.24
CA ALA A 432 5.27 7.74 7.79
C ALA A 432 4.94 6.43 7.05
N ASP A 433 4.98 5.28 7.73
CA ASP A 433 4.79 3.95 7.14
C ASP A 433 3.68 3.15 7.83
N SER A 434 2.96 3.78 8.76
CA SER A 434 1.86 3.19 9.53
C SER A 434 2.27 2.06 10.48
N VAL A 435 3.57 1.85 10.69
CA VAL A 435 4.09 0.82 11.60
C VAL A 435 4.79 1.51 12.77
N LEU A 436 4.47 1.07 14.00
CA LEU A 436 5.11 1.65 15.17
C LEU A 436 6.58 1.19 15.26
N ASP A 437 7.51 2.10 15.04
CA ASP A 437 8.95 1.85 15.15
C ASP A 437 9.75 3.04 15.69
N ALA A 438 11.08 2.90 15.73
CA ALA A 438 11.97 3.92 16.30
C ALA A 438 12.14 5.18 15.42
N SER A 439 11.66 5.15 14.18
CA SER A 439 11.68 6.29 13.24
C SER A 439 10.49 7.23 13.45
N ASP A 440 9.45 6.78 14.15
CA ASP A 440 8.26 7.56 14.42
C ASP A 440 8.51 8.74 15.37
N THR A 441 7.81 9.84 15.11
CA THR A 441 7.90 11.03 15.95
C THR A 441 6.88 10.98 17.07
N GLU A 442 7.34 10.88 18.32
CA GLU A 442 6.45 10.99 19.48
C GLU A 442 5.80 12.39 19.55
N ILE A 443 4.47 12.40 19.53
CA ILE A 443 3.62 13.59 19.63
C ILE A 443 3.39 13.95 21.10
N GLY A 444 3.25 12.95 21.95
CA GLY A 444 3.14 13.11 23.39
C GLY A 444 2.57 11.87 24.08
N THR A 445 2.41 11.99 25.40
CA THR A 445 2.00 10.88 26.26
C THR A 445 0.98 11.30 27.31
N LEU A 446 0.10 10.38 27.69
CA LEU A 446 -0.72 10.48 28.90
C LEU A 446 -0.31 9.36 29.85
N VAL A 447 0.30 9.72 30.98
CA VAL A 447 0.88 8.74 31.92
C VAL A 447 -0.03 8.51 33.13
N ASN A 448 0.05 7.32 33.72
CA ASN A 448 -0.65 6.92 34.95
C ASN A 448 -2.16 7.22 34.95
N GLN A 449 -2.83 6.97 33.83
CA GLN A 449 -4.27 7.15 33.72
C GLN A 449 -4.96 5.92 34.30
N LYS A 450 -5.79 6.10 35.33
CA LYS A 450 -6.50 4.97 35.96
C LYS A 450 -7.64 4.49 35.07
N ILE A 451 -7.75 3.17 34.92
CA ILE A 451 -8.88 2.46 34.33
C ILE A 451 -9.45 1.45 35.33
N ASN A 452 -10.74 1.18 35.17
CA ASN A 452 -11.47 0.07 35.79
C ASN A 452 -12.53 -0.31 34.76
N LEU A 453 -12.24 -1.36 33.98
CA LEU A 453 -13.05 -1.78 32.82
C LEU A 453 -13.40 -3.25 32.95
N ASP A 454 -14.69 -3.55 33.09
CA ASP A 454 -15.16 -4.94 33.04
C ASP A 454 -14.99 -5.53 31.63
N PRO A 455 -15.03 -6.86 31.47
CA PRO A 455 -14.96 -7.52 30.17
C PRO A 455 -15.98 -6.93 29.17
N GLY A 456 -15.48 -6.47 28.02
CA GLY A 456 -16.27 -5.84 26.95
C GLY A 456 -16.57 -4.35 27.17
N GLU A 457 -16.12 -3.73 28.26
CA GLU A 457 -16.33 -2.30 28.51
C GLU A 457 -15.31 -1.42 27.78
N ASP A 458 -15.79 -0.23 27.40
CA ASP A 458 -14.98 0.84 26.82
C ASP A 458 -14.68 1.91 27.86
N SER A 459 -13.46 2.46 27.79
CA SER A 459 -13.11 3.65 28.55
C SER A 459 -13.86 4.87 28.06
N LYS A 460 -13.88 5.92 28.89
CA LYS A 460 -14.12 7.28 28.38
C LYS A 460 -12.98 7.66 27.44
N ALA A 461 -13.25 8.60 26.54
CA ALA A 461 -12.22 9.17 25.69
C ALA A 461 -11.15 9.91 26.51
N TYR A 462 -9.92 9.41 26.47
CA TYR A 462 -8.74 10.13 26.95
C TYR A 462 -8.33 11.17 25.93
N THR A 463 -7.98 12.38 26.39
CA THR A 463 -7.70 13.49 25.48
C THR A 463 -6.33 14.12 25.68
N LEU A 464 -5.50 14.07 24.65
CA LEU A 464 -4.27 14.88 24.57
C LEU A 464 -4.60 16.20 23.89
N LYS A 465 -4.62 17.29 24.65
CA LYS A 465 -5.07 18.60 24.18
C LYS A 465 -3.90 19.47 23.74
N LYS A 466 -4.13 20.30 22.71
CA LYS A 466 -3.26 21.42 22.27
C LYS A 466 -1.89 20.97 21.74
N TYR A 467 -1.79 19.80 21.14
CA TYR A 467 -0.59 19.48 20.35
C TYR A 467 -0.53 20.44 19.16
N VAL A 468 0.61 21.10 18.96
CA VAL A 468 0.81 22.05 17.86
C VAL A 468 1.65 21.37 16.80
N ILE A 469 1.14 21.24 15.58
CA ILE A 469 1.94 20.70 14.47
C ILE A 469 3.17 21.61 14.26
N PRO A 470 4.40 21.08 14.36
CA PRO A 470 5.62 21.89 14.22
C PRO A 470 5.75 22.56 12.85
N SER A 471 6.32 23.78 12.81
CA SER A 471 6.50 24.55 11.57
C SER A 471 7.51 23.95 10.59
N ASN A 472 8.30 22.97 11.05
CA ASN A 472 9.30 22.24 10.28
C ASN A 472 8.83 20.82 9.89
N MET A 473 7.62 20.42 10.27
CA MET A 473 7.06 19.14 9.83
C MET A 473 6.78 19.21 8.33
N LEU A 474 7.41 18.32 7.56
CA LEU A 474 7.33 18.29 6.11
C LEU A 474 5.97 17.74 5.65
N PRO A 475 5.48 18.14 4.46
CA PRO A 475 4.27 17.56 3.91
C PRO A 475 4.49 16.07 3.59
N ALA A 476 3.61 15.21 4.08
CA ALA A 476 3.67 13.76 3.90
C ALA A 476 2.31 13.12 4.27
N ASP A 477 2.03 11.98 3.67
CA ASP A 477 0.94 11.08 4.12
C ASP A 477 1.45 10.42 5.41
N MET A 478 0.83 10.75 6.54
CA MET A 478 1.25 10.22 7.83
C MET A 478 0.08 9.48 8.49
N THR A 479 0.43 8.58 9.39
CA THR A 479 -0.51 7.86 10.22
C THR A 479 -0.25 8.25 11.66
N LEU A 480 -1.30 8.68 12.34
CA LEU A 480 -1.27 8.84 13.78
C LEU A 480 -1.41 7.45 14.42
N ILE A 481 -0.45 7.05 15.24
CA ILE A 481 -0.48 5.80 16.00
C ILE A 481 -0.71 6.14 17.46
N ALA A 482 -1.68 5.49 18.10
CA ALA A 482 -1.84 5.50 19.54
C ALA A 482 -1.56 4.12 20.10
N LYS A 483 -0.82 4.07 21.20
CA LYS A 483 -0.46 2.84 21.91
C LYS A 483 -0.88 2.93 23.37
N VAL A 484 -1.51 1.90 23.90
CA VAL A 484 -1.78 1.72 25.34
C VAL A 484 -0.84 0.67 25.92
N GLU A 485 -0.37 0.89 27.15
CA GLU A 485 0.44 -0.06 27.92
C GLU A 485 0.02 0.01 29.39
N ALA A 486 0.01 -1.12 30.09
CA ALA A 486 -0.07 -1.10 31.54
C ALA A 486 1.12 -0.30 32.13
N ALA A 487 0.85 0.61 33.08
CA ALA A 487 1.91 1.43 33.68
C ALA A 487 2.70 0.68 34.77
N ASP A 488 2.14 -0.42 35.27
CA ASP A 488 2.74 -1.34 36.23
C ASP A 488 2.17 -2.76 36.06
N THR A 489 2.48 -3.68 36.97
CA THR A 489 2.08 -5.09 36.89
C THR A 489 0.64 -5.37 37.37
N SER A 490 -0.19 -4.35 37.62
CA SER A 490 -1.56 -4.53 38.11
C SER A 490 -2.54 -5.02 37.04
N ILE A 491 -2.22 -4.82 35.76
CA ILE A 491 -3.00 -5.28 34.62
C ILE A 491 -2.13 -6.29 33.84
N PRO A 492 -2.20 -7.58 34.18
CA PRO A 492 -1.48 -8.60 33.42
C PRO A 492 -2.20 -8.82 32.10
N GLU A 493 -1.48 -8.69 30.99
CA GLU A 493 -1.98 -8.83 29.62
C GLU A 493 -1.10 -9.79 28.83
N THR A 494 -1.71 -10.56 27.92
CA THR A 494 -1.02 -11.59 27.12
C THR A 494 -0.91 -11.23 25.65
N ASN A 495 -1.91 -10.54 25.11
CA ASN A 495 -1.89 -10.03 23.76
C ASN A 495 -1.43 -8.57 23.77
N LEU A 496 -0.22 -8.31 23.27
CA LEU A 496 0.30 -6.94 23.15
C LEU A 496 0.14 -6.37 21.73
N THR A 497 -0.39 -7.16 20.79
CA THR A 497 -0.45 -6.79 19.37
C THR A 497 -1.66 -5.91 19.03
N ASN A 498 -2.70 -5.96 19.87
CA ASN A 498 -3.92 -5.17 19.82
C ASN A 498 -3.83 -3.86 20.64
N ASN A 499 -2.69 -3.59 21.26
CA ASN A 499 -2.43 -2.38 22.04
C ASN A 499 -2.17 -1.13 21.21
N THR A 500 -2.21 -1.24 19.89
CA THR A 500 -2.02 -0.11 18.97
C THR A 500 -3.23 0.09 18.08
N THR A 501 -3.58 1.34 17.82
CA THR A 501 -4.59 1.72 16.84
C THR A 501 -4.11 2.93 16.05
N THR A 502 -4.69 3.14 14.88
CA THR A 502 -4.23 4.16 13.95
C THR A 502 -5.36 5.09 13.53
N ALA A 503 -4.98 6.27 13.07
CA ALA A 503 -5.87 7.23 12.40
C ALA A 503 -5.09 7.95 11.30
N ASP A 504 -5.70 8.13 10.13
CA ASP A 504 -5.06 8.82 9.01
C ASP A 504 -4.83 10.30 9.34
N MET A 505 -3.62 10.79 9.08
CA MET A 505 -3.24 12.18 9.32
C MET A 505 -2.30 12.65 8.21
N ASP A 506 -2.84 13.37 7.23
CA ASP A 506 -2.08 13.94 6.15
C ASP A 506 -1.54 15.32 6.53
N VAL A 507 -0.22 15.42 6.67
CA VAL A 507 0.42 16.73 6.82
C VAL A 507 0.54 17.35 5.43
N ARG A 508 -0.09 18.50 5.24
CA ARG A 508 0.01 19.29 4.00
C ARG A 508 0.51 20.68 4.30
N TRP A 509 1.35 21.21 3.42
CA TRP A 509 1.68 22.63 3.41
C TRP A 509 0.62 23.40 2.63
N ARG A 510 -0.61 23.38 3.17
CA ARG A 510 -1.81 23.95 2.55
C ARG A 510 -2.28 25.19 3.29
N PHE A 511 -2.86 26.16 2.58
CA PHE A 511 -3.46 27.37 3.14
C PHE A 511 -4.73 27.76 2.36
N GLY A 512 -5.66 28.47 2.98
CA GLY A 512 -6.92 28.88 2.33
C GLY A 512 -8.13 28.09 2.81
N SER A 513 -9.09 27.86 1.93
CA SER A 513 -10.34 27.18 2.30
C SER A 513 -10.58 25.93 1.44
N TRP A 514 -10.91 24.82 2.09
CA TRP A 514 -11.21 23.55 1.44
C TRP A 514 -12.26 22.77 2.22
N ASP A 515 -12.81 21.80 1.52
CA ASP A 515 -13.70 20.76 2.00
C ASP A 515 -12.82 19.53 2.32
N ASN A 516 -12.99 18.97 3.53
CA ASN A 516 -12.19 17.83 3.99
C ASN A 516 -12.80 16.48 3.60
N ASP A 517 -14.11 16.40 3.38
CA ASP A 517 -14.83 15.14 3.19
C ASP A 517 -15.47 14.98 1.79
N GLY A 518 -15.40 16.02 0.96
CA GLY A 518 -15.88 16.01 -0.42
C GLY A 518 -17.38 16.23 -0.56
N ASP A 519 -18.08 16.63 0.51
CA ASP A 519 -19.52 16.89 0.51
C ASP A 519 -19.92 18.22 -0.17
N GLY A 520 -18.94 19.03 -0.57
CA GLY A 520 -19.08 20.36 -1.16
C GLY A 520 -19.16 21.50 -0.14
N VAL A 521 -19.04 21.21 1.16
CA VAL A 521 -19.05 22.16 2.27
C VAL A 521 -17.62 22.42 2.72
N LEU A 522 -17.26 23.71 2.81
CA LEU A 522 -15.93 24.08 3.27
C LEU A 522 -15.82 23.89 4.80
N ASP A 523 -15.25 22.76 5.24
CA ASP A 523 -14.95 22.49 6.66
C ASP A 523 -13.85 23.38 7.20
N ARG A 524 -12.84 23.64 6.37
CA ARG A 524 -11.65 24.41 6.73
C ARG A 524 -11.66 25.72 5.98
N LYS A 525 -11.77 26.84 6.70
CA LYS A 525 -11.90 28.19 6.12
C LYS A 525 -10.75 29.10 6.51
N ASN A 526 -10.17 29.78 5.53
CA ASN A 526 -9.11 30.79 5.70
C ASN A 526 -7.93 30.30 6.55
N VAL A 527 -7.53 29.04 6.38
CA VAL A 527 -6.39 28.46 7.09
C VAL A 527 -5.12 29.19 6.70
N LYS A 528 -4.31 29.51 7.71
CA LYS A 528 -3.00 30.14 7.56
C LYS A 528 -1.93 29.07 7.69
N LEU A 529 -0.97 29.06 6.78
CA LEU A 529 0.24 28.25 6.88
C LEU A 529 1.41 29.12 7.34
N THR A 530 2.23 28.62 8.28
CA THR A 530 3.49 29.26 8.67
C THR A 530 4.60 28.22 8.76
N VAL A 531 5.57 28.33 7.86
CA VAL A 531 6.67 27.37 7.66
C VAL A 531 7.97 28.12 7.44
N GLN A 532 9.09 27.41 7.47
CA GLN A 532 10.40 27.97 7.12
C GLN A 532 10.83 27.47 5.74
N ASP A 533 11.44 28.36 4.96
CA ASP A 533 12.13 27.96 3.75
C ASP A 533 13.46 27.25 4.07
N ALA A 534 14.13 26.73 3.05
CA ALA A 534 15.41 26.04 3.19
C ALA A 534 16.54 26.91 3.78
N LEU A 535 16.38 28.23 3.78
CA LEU A 535 17.31 29.20 4.37
C LEU A 535 16.90 29.62 5.79
N GLY A 536 15.81 29.06 6.33
CA GLY A 536 15.28 29.35 7.66
C GLY A 536 14.41 30.62 7.72
N VAL A 537 14.06 31.24 6.58
CA VAL A 537 13.18 32.41 6.54
C VAL A 537 11.76 31.96 6.83
N THR A 538 11.16 32.53 7.88
CA THR A 538 9.79 32.20 8.25
C THR A 538 8.82 32.88 7.28
N CYS A 539 8.00 32.07 6.62
CA CYS A 539 7.06 32.46 5.59
C CYS A 539 5.63 32.14 6.05
N THR A 540 4.75 33.14 5.98
CA THR A 540 3.32 33.00 6.24
C THR A 540 2.55 33.11 4.94
N PHE A 541 1.77 32.07 4.63
CA PHE A 541 0.90 31.99 3.47
C PHE A 541 -0.57 32.04 3.90
N THR A 542 -1.35 32.82 3.15
CA THR A 542 -2.79 32.95 3.38
C THR A 542 -3.51 33.10 2.04
N MET A 543 -4.72 32.55 1.96
CA MET A 543 -5.63 32.73 0.84
C MET A 543 -7.01 33.02 1.39
N GLY A 544 -7.46 34.27 1.27
CA GLY A 544 -8.83 34.64 1.61
C GLY A 544 -9.76 34.42 0.42
N GLY A 545 -11.01 34.05 0.68
CA GLY A 545 -11.99 33.79 -0.37
C GLY A 545 -12.08 32.31 -0.75
N ALA A 546 -12.41 32.03 -2.01
CA ALA A 546 -12.56 30.67 -2.53
C ALA A 546 -11.18 30.03 -2.82
N GLY A 547 -11.10 28.71 -2.72
CA GLY A 547 -9.91 27.94 -3.05
C GLY A 547 -8.85 27.90 -1.96
N TYR A 548 -7.79 27.15 -2.25
CA TYR A 548 -6.66 26.94 -1.36
C TYR A 548 -5.36 26.90 -2.17
N GLY A 549 -4.24 27.23 -1.52
CA GLY A 549 -2.90 27.07 -2.07
C GLY A 549 -2.17 25.93 -1.37
N GLU A 550 -1.27 25.27 -2.08
CA GLU A 550 -0.45 24.17 -1.57
C GLU A 550 0.99 24.30 -2.04
N LEU A 551 1.94 23.94 -1.16
CA LEU A 551 3.38 23.99 -1.39
C LEU A 551 3.99 22.60 -1.31
N ASP A 552 5.02 22.36 -2.12
CA ASP A 552 5.73 21.08 -2.22
C ASP A 552 6.74 20.81 -1.10
N GLY A 553 7.23 21.85 -0.42
CA GLY A 553 8.17 21.71 0.69
C GLY A 553 9.05 22.95 0.92
N PRO A 554 10.15 22.84 1.69
CA PRO A 554 10.95 23.98 2.17
C PRO A 554 11.70 24.73 1.06
N ASN A 555 11.90 24.12 -0.11
CA ASN A 555 12.52 24.80 -1.25
C ASN A 555 11.52 25.67 -2.04
N PHE A 556 10.21 25.53 -1.77
CA PHE A 556 9.12 26.18 -2.50
C PHE A 556 9.30 26.05 -4.02
N ASN A 557 9.57 24.83 -4.52
CA ASN A 557 9.73 24.65 -5.95
C ASN A 557 8.38 24.84 -6.66
N LEU A 558 7.29 24.46 -6.02
CA LEU A 558 5.95 24.62 -6.59
C LEU A 558 4.95 25.12 -5.56
N MET A 559 4.24 26.20 -5.92
CA MET A 559 3.00 26.61 -5.30
C MET A 559 1.84 26.42 -6.28
N THR A 560 0.89 25.58 -5.92
CA THR A 560 -0.34 25.38 -6.70
C THR A 560 -1.51 26.10 -6.02
N LEU A 561 -2.22 26.95 -6.76
CA LEU A 561 -3.47 27.58 -6.34
C LEU A 561 -4.65 26.84 -6.97
N ASN A 562 -5.44 26.17 -6.13
CA ASN A 562 -6.54 25.30 -6.54
C ASN A 562 -7.90 25.96 -6.28
N ASN A 563 -8.85 25.71 -7.17
CA ASN A 563 -10.21 26.24 -7.18
C ASN A 563 -10.22 27.77 -7.03
N SER A 564 -9.27 28.45 -7.68
CA SER A 564 -9.12 29.89 -7.54
C SER A 564 -10.21 30.64 -8.31
N THR A 565 -10.61 31.81 -7.79
CA THR A 565 -11.53 32.72 -8.48
C THR A 565 -11.06 34.17 -8.30
N LEU A 566 -11.74 35.12 -8.94
CA LEU A 566 -11.52 36.56 -8.69
C LEU A 566 -11.81 37.01 -7.24
N LYS A 567 -12.37 36.14 -6.39
CA LYS A 567 -12.52 36.40 -4.95
C LYS A 567 -11.30 35.94 -4.14
N SER A 568 -10.46 35.09 -4.71
CA SER A 568 -9.27 34.52 -4.09
C SER A 568 -8.19 35.59 -3.93
N LYS A 569 -7.69 35.75 -2.71
CA LYS A 569 -6.68 36.76 -2.34
C LYS A 569 -5.53 36.10 -1.60
N VAL A 570 -4.46 35.85 -2.32
CA VAL A 570 -3.22 35.26 -1.82
C VAL A 570 -2.34 36.35 -1.22
N ALA A 571 -1.81 36.11 -0.03
CA ALA A 571 -0.78 36.97 0.56
C ALA A 571 0.32 36.12 1.18
N ILE A 572 1.57 36.50 0.86
CA ILE A 572 2.78 35.88 1.36
C ILE A 572 3.54 36.96 2.15
N LYS A 573 3.91 36.63 3.39
CA LYS A 573 4.69 37.51 4.26
C LYS A 573 5.89 36.76 4.79
N THR A 574 7.06 37.37 4.68
CA THR A 574 8.30 36.83 5.24
C THR A 574 8.71 37.61 6.49
N SER A 575 9.41 36.94 7.40
CA SER A 575 10.11 37.57 8.53
C SER A 575 11.52 37.01 8.62
N GLY A 576 12.52 37.89 8.77
CA GLY A 576 13.93 37.51 8.80
C GLY A 576 14.66 37.60 7.45
N GLY A 577 13.99 38.00 6.38
CA GLY A 577 14.58 38.14 5.04
C GLY A 577 13.53 38.11 3.92
N GLY A 578 14.00 38.10 2.67
CA GLY A 578 13.17 37.73 1.51
C GLY A 578 13.22 36.22 1.27
N THR A 579 12.33 35.71 0.43
CA THR A 579 12.33 34.31 -0.02
C THR A 579 12.06 34.23 -1.52
N THR A 580 12.15 33.05 -2.10
CA THR A 580 11.83 32.82 -3.53
C THR A 580 10.87 31.64 -3.63
N ILE A 581 9.85 31.78 -4.48
CA ILE A 581 9.05 30.65 -4.95
C ILE A 581 9.43 30.42 -6.40
N GLN A 582 9.75 29.19 -6.76
CA GLN A 582 10.22 28.87 -8.11
C GLN A 582 9.04 28.93 -9.08
N ASP A 583 8.10 27.98 -8.97
CA ASP A 583 6.92 27.90 -9.83
C ASP A 583 5.63 28.24 -9.08
N ILE A 584 4.75 29.00 -9.73
CA ILE A 584 3.40 29.28 -9.25
C ILE A 584 2.40 28.89 -10.34
N THR A 585 1.50 27.97 -10.03
CA THR A 585 0.40 27.56 -10.93
C THR A 585 -0.95 27.93 -10.33
N CYS A 586 -1.91 28.24 -11.19
CA CYS A 586 -3.24 28.70 -10.79
C CYS A 586 -4.29 28.17 -11.75
N ASP A 587 -5.17 27.29 -11.29
CA ASP A 587 -6.16 26.57 -12.11
C ASP A 587 -7.38 27.40 -12.53
N GLY A 588 -7.55 28.58 -11.93
CA GLY A 588 -8.69 29.45 -12.16
C GLY A 588 -8.31 30.92 -12.38
N ASP A 589 -9.32 31.79 -12.25
CA ASP A 589 -9.08 33.23 -12.15
C ASP A 589 -8.44 33.56 -10.79
N LEU A 590 -7.63 34.62 -10.71
CA LEU A 590 -6.97 35.08 -9.48
C LEU A 590 -7.32 36.54 -9.16
N GLY A 591 -7.88 36.77 -7.98
CA GLY A 591 -8.33 38.10 -7.55
C GLY A 591 -7.20 39.03 -7.09
N ASP A 592 -6.26 38.51 -6.31
CA ASP A 592 -5.11 39.27 -5.77
C ASP A 592 -4.00 38.29 -5.36
N LEU A 593 -2.75 38.57 -5.75
CA LEU A 593 -1.56 37.96 -5.16
C LEU A 593 -0.63 39.07 -4.69
N LYS A 594 -0.31 39.07 -3.39
CA LYS A 594 0.56 40.07 -2.77
C LYS A 594 1.70 39.42 -1.99
N ALA A 595 2.91 39.57 -2.49
CA ALA A 595 4.12 38.97 -1.95
C ALA A 595 5.34 39.89 -2.18
N SER A 596 5.29 41.11 -1.66
CA SER A 596 6.30 42.16 -1.92
C SER A 596 7.69 41.90 -1.32
N THR A 597 7.90 40.77 -0.65
CA THR A 597 9.20 40.33 -0.11
C THR A 597 9.58 38.95 -0.66
N THR A 598 8.86 38.46 -1.65
CA THR A 598 9.05 37.15 -2.26
C THR A 598 9.35 37.33 -3.74
N ASN A 599 10.43 36.69 -4.19
CA ASN A 599 10.82 36.67 -5.59
C ASN A 599 10.12 35.52 -6.33
N LEU A 600 9.96 35.68 -7.64
CA LEU A 600 9.57 34.63 -8.58
C LEU A 600 10.84 34.07 -9.24
N GLY A 601 11.09 32.78 -9.07
CA GLY A 601 12.33 32.15 -9.53
C GLY A 601 12.28 31.56 -10.94
N ASP A 602 11.21 30.85 -11.27
CA ASP A 602 11.16 29.96 -12.43
C ASP A 602 9.97 30.27 -13.34
N SER A 603 8.72 30.19 -12.86
CA SER A 603 7.56 30.48 -13.70
C SER A 603 6.31 30.90 -12.94
N PHE A 604 5.44 31.62 -13.64
CA PHE A 604 4.05 31.83 -13.22
C PHE A 604 3.11 31.41 -14.36
N THR A 605 2.12 30.58 -14.05
CA THR A 605 1.07 30.19 -15.00
C THR A 605 -0.31 30.28 -14.34
N SER A 606 -1.25 30.92 -15.01
CA SER A 606 -2.66 30.92 -14.63
C SER A 606 -3.52 30.53 -15.83
N ASP A 607 -4.43 29.58 -15.63
CA ASP A 607 -5.42 29.18 -16.65
C ASP A 607 -6.46 30.27 -16.89
N GLY A 608 -6.73 31.08 -15.86
CA GLY A 608 -7.67 32.20 -15.87
C GLY A 608 -7.03 33.59 -16.00
N THR A 609 -7.83 34.60 -15.67
CA THR A 609 -7.38 36.00 -15.56
C THR A 609 -6.75 36.31 -14.21
N VAL A 610 -5.79 37.24 -14.19
CA VAL A 610 -5.19 37.75 -12.95
C VAL A 610 -5.52 39.22 -12.76
N ALA A 611 -6.33 39.55 -11.75
CA ALA A 611 -6.79 40.92 -11.52
C ALA A 611 -5.73 41.80 -10.83
N LYS A 612 -4.97 41.25 -9.88
CA LYS A 612 -3.83 41.91 -9.25
C LYS A 612 -2.73 40.92 -8.93
N PHE A 613 -1.50 41.32 -9.18
CA PHE A 613 -0.31 40.55 -8.89
C PHE A 613 0.80 41.49 -8.46
N LEU A 614 1.41 41.24 -7.32
CA LEU A 614 2.56 41.98 -6.82
C LEU A 614 3.53 41.02 -6.17
N MET A 615 4.72 40.88 -6.76
CA MET A 615 5.87 40.21 -6.14
C MET A 615 7.04 41.18 -6.02
N ASN A 616 8.13 40.75 -5.38
CA ASN A 616 9.37 41.51 -5.33
C ASN A 616 10.07 41.43 -6.68
N ASP A 617 11.07 40.56 -6.85
CA ASP A 617 11.83 40.46 -8.10
C ASP A 617 11.42 39.22 -8.91
N ALA A 618 11.53 39.30 -10.23
CA ALA A 618 11.53 38.16 -11.14
C ALA A 618 12.85 38.16 -11.88
N VAL A 619 13.85 37.49 -11.30
CA VAL A 619 15.24 37.54 -11.76
C VAL A 619 15.85 36.15 -11.68
N ALA A 620 16.27 35.62 -12.81
CA ALA A 620 17.03 34.38 -12.91
C ALA A 620 18.29 34.60 -13.74
N SER A 621 19.39 33.92 -13.38
CA SER A 621 20.63 33.96 -14.15
C SER A 621 20.66 32.82 -15.17
N GLY A 622 20.86 33.15 -16.45
CA GLY A 622 21.08 32.16 -17.52
C GLY A 622 19.85 31.35 -17.94
N LYS A 623 18.64 31.71 -17.48
CA LYS A 623 17.37 31.10 -17.90
C LYS A 623 16.26 32.14 -18.00
N GLN A 624 15.33 31.94 -18.93
CA GLN A 624 14.10 32.72 -19.07
C GLN A 624 13.04 32.23 -18.07
N ILE A 625 12.24 33.15 -17.55
CA ILE A 625 11.13 32.98 -16.62
C ILE A 625 9.82 33.16 -17.41
N PRO A 626 9.10 32.08 -17.75
CA PRO A 626 7.80 32.19 -18.39
C PRO A 626 6.77 32.77 -17.40
N PHE A 627 6.07 33.82 -17.83
CA PHE A 627 4.96 34.41 -17.09
C PHE A 627 3.71 34.39 -17.97
N SER A 628 2.78 33.50 -17.68
CA SER A 628 1.60 33.24 -18.52
C SER A 628 0.28 33.53 -17.79
N ILE A 629 -0.57 34.34 -18.42
CA ILE A 629 -1.96 34.58 -17.99
C ILE A 629 -2.92 34.07 -19.07
N GLY A 630 -3.82 33.18 -18.69
CA GLY A 630 -4.83 32.60 -19.56
C GLY A 630 -5.99 33.54 -19.88
N SER A 631 -7.01 32.95 -20.51
CA SER A 631 -8.24 33.66 -20.87
C SER A 631 -9.21 33.75 -19.69
N ALA A 632 -10.20 34.63 -19.75
CA ALA A 632 -11.18 34.75 -18.67
C ALA A 632 -12.04 33.49 -18.54
N LEU A 633 -12.04 32.86 -17.37
CA LEU A 633 -12.96 31.77 -17.04
C LEU A 633 -14.27 32.31 -16.42
N GLY A 634 -14.19 33.48 -15.77
CA GLY A 634 -15.33 34.24 -15.26
C GLY A 634 -15.40 35.68 -15.77
N ALA A 635 -15.80 36.61 -14.90
CA ALA A 635 -15.96 38.03 -15.27
C ALA A 635 -14.59 38.72 -15.45
N ALA A 636 -14.17 38.95 -16.70
CA ALA A 636 -12.86 39.55 -16.99
C ALA A 636 -12.64 40.91 -16.30
N LYS A 637 -11.46 41.07 -15.70
CA LYS A 637 -10.96 42.37 -15.21
C LYS A 637 -9.56 42.62 -15.75
N PRO A 638 -9.25 43.83 -16.26
CA PRO A 638 -7.89 44.16 -16.67
C PRO A 638 -6.89 44.01 -15.52
N GLY A 639 -5.85 43.22 -15.73
CA GLY A 639 -4.88 42.86 -14.69
C GLY A 639 -3.98 44.01 -14.27
N LYS A 640 -3.66 44.09 -12.98
CA LYS A 640 -2.65 45.02 -12.43
C LYS A 640 -1.46 44.21 -11.93
N ILE A 641 -0.43 44.11 -12.77
CA ILE A 641 0.75 43.29 -12.54
C ILE A 641 1.92 44.17 -12.11
N GLY A 642 2.62 43.75 -11.07
CA GLY A 642 3.64 44.51 -10.38
C GLY A 642 4.85 43.69 -9.96
N PHE A 643 6.04 44.21 -10.23
CA PHE A 643 7.33 43.73 -9.70
C PHE A 643 8.16 44.92 -9.20
N HIS A 644 9.25 44.64 -8.50
CA HIS A 644 10.33 45.59 -8.22
C HIS A 644 11.33 45.54 -9.37
N GLN A 645 12.20 44.54 -9.46
CA GLN A 645 13.08 44.32 -10.62
C GLN A 645 12.64 43.12 -11.47
N ILE A 646 12.84 43.22 -12.78
CA ILE A 646 12.59 42.14 -13.74
C ILE A 646 13.85 41.89 -14.59
N LYS A 647 14.21 40.61 -14.78
CA LYS A 647 15.23 40.14 -15.73
C LYS A 647 14.86 38.77 -16.28
N ASN A 648 15.13 38.54 -17.56
CA ASN A 648 14.91 37.27 -18.22
C ASN A 648 13.46 36.82 -18.20
N VAL A 649 12.48 37.71 -18.38
CA VAL A 649 11.05 37.34 -18.36
C VAL A 649 10.44 37.30 -19.75
N THR A 650 9.78 36.19 -20.06
CA THR A 650 8.88 36.04 -21.21
C THR A 650 7.44 36.14 -20.72
N PHE A 651 6.83 37.32 -20.89
CA PHE A 651 5.46 37.62 -20.45
C PHE A 651 4.46 37.37 -21.60
N SER A 652 3.51 36.47 -21.38
CA SER A 652 2.41 36.17 -22.31
C SER A 652 1.07 36.26 -21.60
N SER A 653 0.15 37.05 -22.14
CA SER A 653 -1.21 37.16 -21.60
C SER A 653 -2.22 36.99 -22.71
N GLN A 654 -3.22 36.13 -22.51
CA GLN A 654 -4.41 36.04 -23.36
C GLN A 654 -5.51 37.01 -22.91
N SER A 655 -5.31 37.69 -21.78
CA SER A 655 -6.25 38.64 -21.18
C SER A 655 -5.72 40.09 -21.23
N ALA A 656 -6.64 41.05 -21.13
CA ALA A 656 -6.29 42.47 -21.08
C ALA A 656 -5.53 42.83 -19.80
N ILE A 657 -4.49 43.66 -19.92
CA ILE A 657 -3.71 44.18 -18.79
C ILE A 657 -4.05 45.65 -18.57
N GLY A 658 -4.52 45.99 -17.38
CA GLY A 658 -4.77 47.38 -16.99
C GLY A 658 -3.49 48.13 -16.65
N SER A 659 -2.55 47.49 -15.96
CA SER A 659 -1.23 48.08 -15.73
C SER A 659 -0.15 47.03 -15.52
N LEU A 660 0.97 47.18 -16.20
CA LEU A 660 2.22 46.47 -15.92
C LEU A 660 3.20 47.48 -15.36
N THR A 661 3.55 47.33 -14.07
CA THR A 661 4.40 48.30 -13.36
C THR A 661 5.61 47.64 -12.72
N PHE A 662 6.78 48.23 -12.87
CA PHE A 662 8.03 47.75 -12.27
C PHE A 662 8.89 48.92 -11.84
N ALA A 663 9.92 48.70 -11.03
CA ALA A 663 10.97 49.69 -10.81
C ALA A 663 11.92 49.71 -11.99
N GLU A 664 12.37 48.55 -12.48
CA GLU A 664 13.30 48.43 -13.61
C GLU A 664 13.17 47.05 -14.27
N TRP A 665 13.38 46.99 -15.59
CA TRP A 665 13.38 45.77 -16.38
C TRP A 665 14.63 45.75 -17.27
N LEU A 666 15.56 44.86 -16.94
CA LEU A 666 16.85 44.71 -17.65
C LEU A 666 16.87 43.42 -18.46
N ASP A 667 17.52 43.46 -19.60
CA ASP A 667 17.87 42.30 -20.42
C ASP A 667 19.36 41.99 -20.19
N ASP A 668 19.69 40.77 -19.74
CA ASP A 668 21.06 40.33 -19.49
C ASP A 668 21.55 39.23 -20.45
N GLY A 669 20.81 38.98 -21.54
CA GLY A 669 21.22 38.02 -22.56
C GLY A 669 20.18 37.80 -23.66
N ALA A 670 19.22 36.91 -23.43
CA ALA A 670 18.17 36.59 -24.39
C ALA A 670 17.02 37.60 -24.26
N ALA A 671 16.54 38.12 -25.40
CA ALA A 671 15.54 39.17 -25.43
C ALA A 671 14.30 38.83 -24.58
N ASP A 672 14.01 39.70 -23.62
CA ASP A 672 12.79 39.64 -22.83
C ASP A 672 11.60 40.07 -23.69
N THR A 673 10.49 39.34 -23.61
CA THR A 673 9.33 39.61 -24.47
C THR A 673 8.05 39.81 -23.68
N ILE A 674 7.16 40.65 -24.20
CA ILE A 674 5.83 40.87 -23.66
C ILE A 674 4.82 40.72 -24.81
N THR A 675 3.87 39.80 -24.69
CA THR A 675 2.75 39.66 -25.64
C THR A 675 1.42 39.73 -24.90
N ALA A 676 0.55 40.65 -25.31
CA ALA A 676 -0.81 40.75 -24.76
C ALA A 676 -1.80 41.36 -25.77
N PRO A 677 -3.10 41.03 -25.71
CA PRO A 677 -4.14 41.71 -26.49
C PRO A 677 -4.14 43.21 -26.24
N SER A 678 -4.08 43.64 -24.99
CA SER A 678 -4.03 45.05 -24.62
C SER A 678 -3.25 45.27 -23.33
N ILE A 679 -2.55 46.39 -23.26
CA ILE A 679 -1.96 46.94 -22.04
C ILE A 679 -2.38 48.40 -21.98
N ASP A 680 -3.11 48.82 -20.94
CA ASP A 680 -3.53 50.23 -20.80
C ASP A 680 -2.38 51.10 -20.27
N LYS A 681 -1.58 50.59 -19.33
CA LYS A 681 -0.40 51.29 -18.79
C LYS A 681 0.81 50.39 -18.70
N LEU A 682 1.93 50.80 -19.30
CA LEU A 682 3.25 50.20 -19.14
C LEU A 682 4.17 51.22 -18.47
N GLU A 683 4.59 50.96 -17.22
CA GLU A 683 5.28 51.96 -16.40
C GLU A 683 6.48 51.41 -15.62
N ALA A 684 7.65 52.00 -15.83
CA ALA A 684 8.80 51.87 -14.95
C ALA A 684 8.83 53.07 -13.99
N LYS A 685 8.76 52.80 -12.69
CA LYS A 685 8.72 53.84 -11.65
C LYS A 685 10.12 54.29 -11.19
N GLY A 686 11.13 53.46 -11.43
CA GLY A 686 12.45 53.57 -10.80
C GLY A 686 12.40 53.37 -9.29
N ASP A 687 13.57 53.17 -8.69
CA ASP A 687 13.78 53.22 -7.24
C ASP A 687 15.12 53.89 -6.95
N GLN A 688 15.07 55.20 -6.78
CA GLN A 688 16.28 56.00 -6.57
C GLN A 688 17.00 55.67 -5.25
N LYS A 689 16.32 55.08 -4.27
CA LYS A 689 16.95 54.66 -3.01
C LYS A 689 17.61 53.29 -3.19
N GLY A 690 17.00 52.41 -3.97
CA GLY A 690 17.54 51.10 -4.35
C GLY A 690 18.58 51.15 -5.48
N GLY A 691 18.78 52.30 -6.12
CA GLY A 691 19.72 52.45 -7.25
C GLY A 691 19.18 51.92 -8.58
N LEU A 692 17.87 51.76 -8.71
CA LEU A 692 17.21 51.34 -9.95
C LEU A 692 16.76 52.57 -10.72
N ASP A 693 17.16 52.67 -11.98
CA ASP A 693 17.08 53.92 -12.75
C ASP A 693 15.75 54.09 -13.48
N GLY A 694 14.90 53.07 -13.53
CA GLY A 694 13.60 53.14 -14.20
C GLY A 694 13.64 52.69 -15.65
N ASP A 695 14.58 51.82 -15.97
CA ASP A 695 14.85 51.41 -17.34
C ASP A 695 13.97 50.23 -17.78
N PHE A 696 13.76 50.15 -19.09
CA PHE A 696 12.98 49.11 -19.75
C PHE A 696 13.71 48.65 -21.01
N MET A 697 14.10 47.37 -21.02
CA MET A 697 14.90 46.76 -22.08
C MET A 697 14.21 45.60 -22.81
N ALA A 698 12.91 45.37 -22.57
CA ALA A 698 12.16 44.27 -23.18
C ALA A 698 11.45 44.67 -24.48
N ASP A 699 11.10 43.65 -25.28
CA ASP A 699 10.32 43.74 -26.50
C ASP A 699 8.83 43.47 -26.25
N ALA A 700 8.03 44.53 -26.23
CA ALA A 700 6.59 44.47 -26.05
C ALA A 700 5.81 44.51 -27.38
N THR A 701 4.94 43.52 -27.59
CA THR A 701 3.99 43.40 -28.69
C THR A 701 2.55 43.39 -28.17
N ILE A 702 1.80 44.45 -28.45
CA ILE A 702 0.37 44.57 -28.13
C ILE A 702 -0.46 44.30 -29.39
N THR A 703 -1.24 43.23 -29.40
CA THR A 703 -1.76 42.63 -30.65
C THR A 703 -3.13 43.14 -31.09
N ASN A 704 -3.94 43.71 -30.19
CA ASN A 704 -5.29 44.13 -30.56
C ASN A 704 -5.28 45.50 -31.27
N VAL A 705 -5.74 45.53 -32.52
CA VAL A 705 -5.86 46.73 -33.37
C VAL A 705 -6.79 47.80 -32.81
N SER A 706 -7.77 47.41 -31.97
CA SER A 706 -8.72 48.33 -31.33
C SER A 706 -8.24 48.83 -29.97
N SER A 707 -7.12 48.29 -29.45
CA SER A 707 -6.61 48.70 -28.15
C SER A 707 -5.92 50.06 -28.20
N THR A 708 -5.89 50.74 -27.05
CA THR A 708 -5.09 51.93 -26.85
C THR A 708 -4.19 51.74 -25.64
N LEU A 709 -2.88 51.78 -25.84
CA LEU A 709 -1.93 51.94 -24.74
C LEU A 709 -2.04 53.38 -24.23
N SER A 710 -2.74 53.60 -23.12
CA SER A 710 -2.97 54.94 -22.56
C SER A 710 -1.69 55.63 -22.13
N ALA A 711 -0.70 54.87 -21.64
CA ALA A 711 0.60 55.43 -21.27
C ALA A 711 1.73 54.40 -21.36
N LEU A 712 2.77 54.75 -22.11
CA LEU A 712 4.14 54.24 -21.93
C LEU A 712 4.90 55.26 -21.09
N THR A 713 5.35 54.90 -19.89
CA THR A 713 6.08 55.81 -18.99
C THR A 713 7.28 55.10 -18.38
N VAL A 714 8.46 55.29 -18.97
CA VAL A 714 9.72 54.72 -18.47
C VAL A 714 10.78 55.80 -18.40
N ASN A 715 11.84 55.61 -17.62
CA ASN A 715 12.95 56.57 -17.62
C ASN A 715 13.82 56.33 -18.86
N GLY A 716 14.46 55.17 -18.96
CA GLY A 716 15.15 54.72 -20.16
C GLY A 716 14.33 53.67 -20.92
N LEU A 717 14.19 53.85 -22.23
CA LEU A 717 13.90 52.76 -23.16
C LEU A 717 15.22 52.41 -23.84
N MET A 718 15.78 51.23 -23.58
CA MET A 718 17.15 50.88 -23.99
C MET A 718 17.19 49.50 -24.60
N ASN A 719 17.59 49.40 -25.88
CA ASN A 719 17.60 48.12 -26.61
C ASN A 719 16.25 47.37 -26.61
N GLY A 720 15.15 48.07 -26.34
CA GLY A 720 13.81 47.50 -26.23
C GLY A 720 12.85 48.06 -27.26
N SER A 721 11.83 47.28 -27.62
CA SER A 721 10.79 47.73 -28.54
C SER A 721 9.40 47.74 -27.89
N VAL A 722 8.57 48.71 -28.29
CA VAL A 722 7.14 48.76 -27.93
C VAL A 722 6.34 48.90 -29.21
N ARG A 723 5.74 47.79 -29.64
CA ARG A 723 4.97 47.69 -30.88
C ARG A 723 3.52 47.42 -30.56
N THR A 724 2.62 48.29 -31.01
CA THR A 724 1.18 48.14 -30.81
C THR A 724 0.45 48.07 -32.14
N ALA A 725 -0.45 47.11 -32.31
CA ALA A 725 -1.34 47.05 -33.48
C ALA A 725 -2.39 48.17 -33.47
N GLY A 726 -2.80 48.60 -32.26
CA GLY A 726 -3.66 49.76 -32.03
C GLY A 726 -2.89 51.05 -31.78
N SER A 727 -3.50 52.02 -31.08
CA SER A 727 -2.92 53.34 -30.80
C SER A 727 -2.14 53.40 -29.50
N ILE A 728 -1.24 54.38 -29.38
CA ILE A 728 -0.59 54.80 -28.13
C ILE A 728 -1.01 56.24 -27.82
N LYS A 729 -1.63 56.48 -26.66
CA LYS A 729 -2.12 57.82 -26.31
C LYS A 729 -0.99 58.76 -25.88
N ALA A 730 -0.06 58.27 -25.07
CA ALA A 730 1.04 59.07 -24.57
C ALA A 730 2.31 58.23 -24.32
N VAL A 731 3.42 58.71 -24.85
CA VAL A 731 4.77 58.21 -24.58
C VAL A 731 5.51 59.25 -23.74
N LYS A 732 6.02 58.83 -22.58
CA LYS A 732 6.82 59.65 -21.67
C LYS A 732 8.12 58.93 -21.35
N LEU A 733 9.24 59.56 -21.70
CA LEU A 733 10.58 59.00 -21.55
C LEU A 733 11.51 60.05 -20.94
N VAL A 734 12.62 59.62 -20.35
CA VAL A 734 13.76 60.49 -20.02
C VAL A 734 14.87 60.32 -21.06
N ALA A 735 15.12 59.08 -21.50
CA ALA A 735 16.06 58.70 -22.57
C ALA A 735 15.49 57.56 -23.43
N ALA A 736 15.99 57.46 -24.66
CA ALA A 736 15.72 56.35 -25.56
C ALA A 736 16.96 56.04 -26.40
N LEU A 737 17.41 54.78 -26.38
CA LEU A 737 18.62 54.32 -27.05
C LEU A 737 18.39 52.96 -27.70
N ASP A 738 18.81 52.79 -28.96
CA ASP A 738 18.74 51.51 -29.69
C ASP A 738 17.34 50.86 -29.66
N SER A 739 16.29 51.68 -29.75
CA SER A 739 14.93 51.27 -29.40
C SER A 739 13.91 51.53 -30.50
N THR A 740 12.74 50.89 -30.41
CA THR A 740 11.66 51.10 -31.40
C THR A 740 10.32 51.30 -30.70
N ILE A 741 9.54 52.30 -31.15
CA ILE A 741 8.17 52.53 -30.68
C ILE A 741 7.26 52.65 -31.90
N THR A 742 6.32 51.73 -32.08
CA THR A 742 5.42 51.77 -33.24
C THR A 742 3.96 51.56 -32.88
N ALA A 743 3.06 52.27 -33.56
CA ALA A 743 1.62 52.06 -33.50
C ALA A 743 1.04 51.85 -34.91
N GLY A 744 0.42 50.69 -35.16
CA GLY A 744 -0.18 50.34 -36.45
C GLY A 744 0.81 50.09 -37.59
N ILE A 745 2.05 49.72 -37.27
CA ILE A 745 3.11 49.37 -38.23
C ILE A 745 3.38 47.86 -38.15
N SER A 746 3.72 47.24 -39.27
CA SER A 746 4.06 45.81 -39.32
C SER A 746 5.27 45.48 -38.44
N ASN A 747 5.21 44.35 -37.71
CA ASN A 747 6.31 43.86 -36.89
C ASN A 747 7.55 43.46 -37.72
N SER A 748 7.41 43.23 -39.03
CA SER A 748 8.53 42.94 -39.94
C SER A 748 9.40 44.16 -40.24
N VAL A 749 9.03 45.35 -39.78
CA VAL A 749 9.78 46.59 -40.01
C VAL A 749 10.82 46.78 -38.91
N SER A 750 12.11 46.71 -39.26
CA SER A 750 13.25 46.87 -38.35
C SER A 750 13.80 48.30 -38.24
N GLY A 751 13.29 49.24 -39.04
CA GLY A 751 13.71 50.64 -39.07
C GLY A 751 12.54 51.61 -39.13
N LEU A 752 12.75 52.80 -39.69
CA LEU A 752 11.63 53.66 -40.07
C LEU A 752 10.87 53.01 -41.25
N PRO A 753 9.53 52.96 -41.22
CA PRO A 753 8.75 52.59 -42.39
C PRO A 753 9.07 53.55 -43.56
N THR A 754 9.10 53.01 -44.77
CA THR A 754 9.45 53.71 -46.02
C THR A 754 8.31 53.72 -47.03
N SER A 755 7.18 53.07 -46.75
CA SER A 755 6.01 53.02 -47.64
C SER A 755 4.72 52.66 -46.88
N ASP A 756 3.58 53.05 -47.44
CA ASP A 756 2.23 52.70 -46.92
C ASP A 756 1.99 51.20 -46.75
N SER A 757 2.63 50.34 -47.56
CA SER A 757 2.48 48.87 -47.43
C SER A 757 2.97 48.30 -46.10
N GLN A 758 3.72 49.08 -45.32
CA GLN A 758 4.22 48.70 -44.00
C GLN A 758 3.27 49.12 -42.86
N ILE A 759 2.19 49.85 -43.17
CA ILE A 759 1.13 50.22 -42.24
C ILE A 759 0.10 49.09 -42.15
N THR A 760 -0.12 48.57 -40.94
CA THR A 760 -1.11 47.52 -40.66
C THR A 760 -2.43 48.06 -40.13
N ASN A 761 -2.44 49.30 -39.60
CA ASN A 761 -3.64 49.96 -39.11
C ASN A 761 -3.53 51.48 -39.35
N SER A 762 -4.11 51.97 -40.44
CA SER A 762 -4.06 53.39 -40.83
C SER A 762 -4.75 54.36 -39.86
N THR A 763 -5.61 53.84 -38.97
CA THR A 763 -6.26 54.65 -37.92
C THR A 763 -5.44 54.73 -36.63
N ALA A 764 -4.38 53.93 -36.51
CA ALA A 764 -3.51 53.96 -35.34
C ALA A 764 -2.80 55.31 -35.22
N SER A 765 -2.55 55.70 -33.98
CA SER A 765 -1.93 56.98 -33.66
C SER A 765 -0.96 56.88 -32.50
N ILE A 766 0.04 57.76 -32.48
CA ILE A 766 0.78 58.11 -31.27
C ILE A 766 0.37 59.53 -30.86
N GLY A 767 -0.51 59.65 -29.87
CA GLY A 767 -1.16 60.92 -29.51
C GLY A 767 -0.20 61.99 -28.95
N SER A 768 0.85 61.58 -28.24
CA SER A 768 1.97 62.46 -27.90
C SER A 768 3.23 61.69 -27.52
N VAL A 769 4.39 62.28 -27.81
CA VAL A 769 5.70 61.82 -27.35
C VAL A 769 6.35 62.96 -26.59
N LYS A 770 6.75 62.72 -25.34
CA LYS A 770 7.41 63.72 -24.50
C LYS A 770 8.64 63.12 -23.84
N MET A 771 9.80 63.67 -24.16
CA MET A 771 11.03 63.44 -23.41
C MET A 771 11.25 64.56 -22.40
N GLY A 772 11.48 64.23 -21.12
CA GLY A 772 11.85 65.21 -20.09
C GLY A 772 11.80 64.71 -18.63
N GLY A 773 12.60 65.29 -17.74
CA GLY A 773 12.67 64.94 -16.30
C GLY A 773 13.93 65.51 -15.61
N LYS A 774 14.01 65.44 -14.26
CA LYS A 774 15.21 65.79 -13.46
C LYS A 774 15.83 64.52 -12.84
N LYS A 775 16.92 63.97 -13.40
CA LYS A 775 18.03 63.27 -12.68
C LYS A 775 19.14 62.87 -13.67
N ASN A 776 20.37 62.71 -13.15
CA ASN A 776 21.58 62.24 -13.83
C ASN A 776 21.46 60.74 -14.21
N ILE A 777 21.49 60.43 -15.50
CA ILE A 777 21.83 59.09 -16.00
C ILE A 777 23.35 58.94 -15.80
N GLN A 778 23.79 57.99 -14.97
CA GLN A 778 25.14 57.49 -15.12
C GLN A 778 25.12 56.59 -16.35
N ASP A 779 25.95 56.93 -17.32
CA ASP A 779 26.20 56.15 -18.53
C ASP A 779 26.40 54.66 -18.19
N MET A 780 25.42 53.81 -18.52
CA MET A 780 25.49 52.37 -18.32
C MET A 780 26.32 51.63 -19.39
N THR A 781 26.92 52.33 -20.35
CA THR A 781 27.83 51.74 -21.35
C THR A 781 29.30 52.00 -21.07
N GLY A 782 29.63 52.87 -20.09
CA GLY A 782 30.96 53.46 -19.96
C GLY A 782 31.39 54.31 -21.16
N ASN A 783 30.48 54.57 -22.12
CA ASN A 783 30.72 55.41 -23.28
C ASN A 783 30.27 56.85 -23.00
N ALA A 784 31.23 57.68 -22.62
CA ALA A 784 31.08 59.10 -22.33
C ALA A 784 30.50 59.96 -23.50
N ALA A 785 30.29 59.39 -24.69
CA ALA A 785 29.79 60.09 -25.87
C ALA A 785 28.30 60.47 -25.81
N TYR A 786 27.44 59.75 -25.07
CA TYR A 786 25.99 59.85 -25.26
C TYR A 786 25.22 60.81 -24.31
N GLY A 787 25.83 61.40 -23.27
CA GLY A 787 25.23 62.53 -22.50
C GLY A 787 24.02 62.21 -21.58
N LYS A 788 23.46 63.24 -20.90
CA LYS A 788 22.49 63.13 -19.75
C LYS A 788 20.99 63.06 -20.12
N HIS A 789 20.66 63.28 -21.38
CA HIS A 789 19.33 63.15 -21.99
C HIS A 789 19.63 62.74 -23.41
N SER A 790 19.25 61.53 -23.80
CA SER A 790 19.80 60.94 -25.03
C SER A 790 18.68 60.32 -25.82
N TYR A 791 18.54 60.80 -27.05
CA TYR A 791 17.76 60.15 -28.09
C TYR A 791 18.75 59.78 -29.19
N ALA A 792 18.99 58.48 -29.35
CA ALA A 792 19.93 57.92 -30.32
C ALA A 792 19.43 56.56 -30.79
N ASN A 793 19.72 56.18 -32.04
CA ASN A 793 19.34 54.88 -32.61
C ASN A 793 17.88 54.45 -32.37
N THR A 794 16.96 55.41 -32.21
CA THR A 794 15.58 55.14 -31.82
C THR A 794 14.60 55.54 -32.91
N ASN A 795 13.68 54.64 -33.24
CA ASN A 795 12.64 54.84 -34.25
C ASN A 795 11.26 54.94 -33.62
N ILE A 796 10.53 56.02 -33.91
CA ILE A 796 9.16 56.23 -33.44
C ILE A 796 8.23 56.44 -34.64
N SER A 797 7.26 55.53 -34.84
CA SER A 797 6.43 55.55 -36.05
C SER A 797 4.95 55.23 -35.80
N ALA A 798 4.06 55.99 -36.45
CA ALA A 798 2.64 55.65 -36.58
C ALA A 798 2.01 56.46 -37.72
N PRO A 799 0.91 55.99 -38.34
CA PRO A 799 0.23 56.75 -39.40
C PRO A 799 -0.19 58.15 -38.94
N ASN A 800 -0.69 58.27 -37.71
CA ASN A 800 -1.14 59.54 -37.14
C ASN A 800 -0.28 59.96 -35.94
N MET A 801 0.65 60.89 -36.14
CA MET A 801 1.54 61.39 -35.09
C MET A 801 1.04 62.70 -34.47
N GLY A 802 0.87 62.69 -33.16
CA GLY A 802 0.43 63.84 -32.38
C GLY A 802 1.56 64.83 -32.07
N ALA A 803 1.54 65.40 -30.86
CA ALA A 803 2.56 66.37 -30.46
C ALA A 803 3.84 65.65 -29.97
N ILE A 804 4.96 65.91 -30.64
CA ILE A 804 6.27 65.30 -30.36
C ILE A 804 7.21 66.35 -29.76
N THR A 805 7.82 66.03 -28.63
CA THR A 805 8.90 66.80 -28.00
C THR A 805 10.03 65.87 -27.62
N LEU A 806 11.14 65.95 -28.34
CA LEU A 806 12.37 65.20 -28.04
C LEU A 806 13.43 66.15 -27.49
N ILE A 807 14.24 65.67 -26.54
CA ILE A 807 15.34 66.41 -25.92
C ILE A 807 16.56 65.51 -25.93
N GLY A 808 17.72 66.07 -26.31
CA GLY A 808 18.97 65.32 -26.35
C GLY A 808 19.17 64.49 -27.61
N VAL A 809 18.61 64.92 -28.75
CA VAL A 809 18.76 64.24 -30.04
C VAL A 809 20.21 64.30 -30.52
N GLN A 810 20.86 63.13 -30.63
CA GLN A 810 22.27 63.03 -30.98
C GLN A 810 22.54 63.41 -32.44
N ARG A 811 23.68 64.07 -32.68
CA ARG A 811 24.02 64.66 -33.99
C ARG A 811 24.67 63.68 -34.97
N ASN A 812 25.50 62.77 -34.45
CA ASN A 812 26.22 61.73 -35.20
C ASN A 812 26.03 60.41 -34.48
N ASN A 813 25.52 59.41 -35.19
CA ASN A 813 24.98 58.18 -34.62
C ASN A 813 25.48 56.93 -35.34
N SER A 814 26.75 56.95 -35.76
CA SER A 814 27.44 55.80 -36.37
C SER A 814 26.80 55.22 -37.66
N GLY A 815 25.87 55.93 -38.31
CA GLY A 815 25.30 55.57 -39.62
C GLY A 815 23.99 54.76 -39.61
N THR A 816 23.34 54.57 -38.46
CA THR A 816 21.99 53.98 -38.38
C THR A 816 20.93 55.07 -38.36
N ASP A 817 20.09 55.10 -39.40
CA ASP A 817 18.94 56.00 -39.51
C ASP A 817 18.05 55.89 -38.26
N HIS A 818 17.81 57.02 -37.60
CA HIS A 818 16.91 57.10 -36.46
C HIS A 818 15.99 58.31 -36.57
N GLY A 819 14.78 58.24 -36.01
CA GLY A 819 13.88 59.39 -36.03
C GLY A 819 12.40 59.04 -36.01
N LEU A 820 11.65 59.74 -36.86
CA LEU A 820 10.19 59.77 -36.81
C LEU A 820 9.59 59.39 -38.17
N ALA A 821 8.52 58.60 -38.19
CA ALA A 821 7.77 58.34 -39.42
C ALA A 821 6.24 58.37 -39.20
N GLY A 822 5.51 58.90 -40.18
CA GLY A 822 4.05 58.90 -40.19
C GLY A 822 3.42 59.73 -41.31
N ASP A 823 2.15 59.49 -41.61
CA ASP A 823 1.38 60.19 -42.65
C ASP A 823 1.07 61.63 -42.24
N THR A 824 0.78 61.84 -40.94
CA THR A 824 0.45 63.16 -40.39
C THR A 824 1.21 63.46 -39.11
N PHE A 825 1.63 64.72 -38.94
CA PHE A 825 2.29 65.22 -37.72
C PHE A 825 1.58 66.47 -37.20
N LYS A 826 1.14 66.47 -35.94
CA LYS A 826 0.55 67.68 -35.32
C LYS A 826 1.60 68.76 -35.05
N SER A 827 2.74 68.38 -34.46
CA SER A 827 3.88 69.27 -34.24
C SER A 827 5.11 68.46 -33.82
N ILE A 828 6.29 68.82 -34.31
CA ILE A 828 7.56 68.24 -33.86
C ILE A 828 8.43 69.35 -33.29
N LYS A 829 8.89 69.16 -32.06
CA LYS A 829 9.94 69.97 -31.43
C LYS A 829 11.07 69.05 -31.00
N VAL A 830 12.28 69.31 -31.48
CA VAL A 830 13.48 68.58 -31.02
C VAL A 830 14.47 69.55 -30.43
N THR A 831 15.19 69.12 -29.40
CA THR A 831 16.25 69.91 -28.76
C THR A 831 17.53 69.10 -28.75
N GLN A 832 18.61 69.68 -29.25
CA GLN A 832 19.93 69.05 -29.28
C GLN A 832 20.60 69.08 -27.89
N PRO A 833 21.64 68.26 -27.66
CA PRO A 833 22.44 68.29 -26.43
C PRO A 833 23.03 69.67 -26.09
N ASP A 834 23.31 70.51 -27.09
CA ASP A 834 23.78 71.89 -26.92
C ASP A 834 22.65 72.89 -26.57
N LYS A 835 21.44 72.39 -26.31
CA LYS A 835 20.21 73.13 -25.95
C LYS A 835 19.60 73.97 -27.07
N LYS A 836 20.03 73.83 -28.34
CA LYS A 836 19.32 74.43 -29.47
C LYS A 836 18.06 73.64 -29.78
N SER A 837 16.92 74.33 -29.89
CA SER A 837 15.64 73.73 -30.25
C SER A 837 15.25 74.06 -31.70
N TYR A 838 14.69 73.07 -32.37
CA TYR A 838 14.19 73.15 -33.73
C TYR A 838 12.72 72.72 -33.76
N SER A 839 11.91 73.36 -34.60
CA SER A 839 10.49 73.06 -34.75
C SER A 839 10.16 72.77 -36.21
N TRP A 840 9.39 71.71 -36.44
CA TRP A 840 8.91 71.32 -37.76
C TRP A 840 7.67 72.12 -38.15
N ASP A 841 7.61 72.51 -39.41
CA ASP A 841 6.40 73.03 -40.02
C ASP A 841 5.69 71.92 -40.78
N ALA A 842 4.67 71.35 -40.14
CA ALA A 842 3.87 70.28 -40.71
C ALA A 842 3.12 70.70 -42.00
N LYS A 843 2.85 71.99 -42.22
CA LYS A 843 2.17 72.46 -43.44
C LYS A 843 3.06 72.44 -44.66
N ASN A 844 4.33 72.79 -44.47
CA ASN A 844 5.31 72.96 -45.55
C ASN A 844 6.27 71.78 -45.67
N ASN A 845 6.15 70.79 -44.78
CA ASN A 845 7.02 69.62 -44.72
C ASN A 845 8.51 69.99 -44.59
N THR A 846 8.81 70.98 -43.76
CA THR A 846 10.18 71.52 -43.60
C THR A 846 10.44 71.97 -42.18
N TRP A 847 11.71 72.02 -41.76
CA TRP A 847 12.11 72.70 -40.53
C TRP A 847 11.89 74.22 -40.64
N LYS A 848 11.25 74.84 -39.63
CA LYS A 848 11.03 76.30 -39.59
C LYS A 848 12.33 77.10 -39.60
N THR A 849 13.39 76.50 -39.08
CA THR A 849 14.76 77.02 -39.11
C THR A 849 15.66 75.85 -39.49
N SER A 850 16.36 75.96 -40.62
CA SER A 850 17.31 74.93 -41.02
C SER A 850 18.39 74.76 -39.95
N PRO A 851 18.70 73.53 -39.54
CA PRO A 851 19.82 73.31 -38.64
C PRO A 851 21.12 73.72 -39.31
N VAL A 852 22.00 74.39 -38.54
CA VAL A 852 23.27 74.96 -39.05
C VAL A 852 24.30 73.87 -39.38
N GLU A 853 24.14 72.69 -38.79
CA GLU A 853 24.93 71.48 -39.05
C GLU A 853 23.97 70.40 -39.56
N THR A 854 24.30 69.74 -40.67
CA THR A 854 23.47 68.68 -41.26
C THR A 854 23.20 67.59 -40.23
N TRP A 855 21.93 67.31 -39.96
CA TRP A 855 21.48 66.18 -39.14
C TRP A 855 21.67 64.88 -39.91
N ALA A 856 22.91 64.46 -40.15
CA ALA A 856 23.21 63.42 -41.13
C ALA A 856 22.41 62.12 -40.88
N ASP A 857 22.02 61.84 -39.63
CA ASP A 857 21.40 60.58 -39.24
C ASP A 857 19.98 60.70 -38.59
N PHE A 858 19.42 61.92 -38.40
CA PHE A 858 18.04 62.09 -37.87
C PHE A 858 17.03 62.36 -38.98
N THR A 859 16.10 61.44 -39.17
CA THR A 859 15.15 61.45 -40.28
C THR A 859 13.71 61.69 -39.79
N VAL A 860 12.97 62.54 -40.51
CA VAL A 860 11.52 62.63 -40.42
C VAL A 860 10.96 62.14 -41.75
N ASN A 861 10.38 60.95 -41.77
CA ASN A 861 9.77 60.38 -42.96
C ASN A 861 8.26 60.64 -42.99
N LEU A 862 7.77 61.23 -44.08
CA LEU A 862 6.33 61.22 -44.38
C LEU A 862 6.06 59.96 -45.20
N LEU A 863 5.12 59.14 -44.73
CA LEU A 863 4.73 57.91 -45.41
C LEU A 863 3.82 58.16 -46.61
#